data_AF-A0A422MUC2-F1
#
_entry.id   AF-A0A422MUC2-F1
#
_cell.length_a   1.000
_cell.length_b   1.000
_cell.length_c   1.000
_cell.angle_alpha   90.00
_cell.angle_beta   90.00
_cell.angle_gamma   90.00
#
_symmetry.space_group_name_H-M   'P 1'
#
loop_
_entity.id
_entity.type
_entity.pdbx_description
1 polymer ?
#
loop_
_entity_poly.entity_id
_entity_poly.type
_entity_poly.pdbx_seq_one_letter_code
_entity_poly.pdbx_strand_id
1 'polypeptide(L)'
;MPPYRESKLTYILKDSLGGNSKTFMIATVSPSGMNYEETLSTLRYASRARDIVNVTRVNEDPRARRIRELEEQMDQMRKDIQGKDPAYIAELEEKLRLLEAEAQKRAADLQALEKEREKNEIREKMLRATEAERQELLSRAVARERELEEARRQAVELARHKDMLLREQAEKERCLLEQVRLHEAEMENHKNEWVNALETERLSVLHLRCECDLYGLQVMEMETRHGETVTHLERRVELLLLAYKHAAERAITNELVEKRESEAKLVSYVEMLKKEQQTTAAECERLSSALREAEAKSGVLFTANASLTSKLSQLEGEMCSMRDRLSEAAFDRSALTANFVAVEAAKAELEDLYRDANNECEMLQRRLNAAPVRTHHYKKFNGDEWNVVLYGRPHELMEVFTEEVSTACKVPKDSIENVTFTLGSLACDFDVTHAADISKEAVAACISQHPFNRMQRLYDDRYGVKKGIDLANDEIQRLEAQHESHTKEITYLTTTIDNVEKTNEDLKEELANANNNDAALQRKIDILEVNHNITEQKLQDATETINKLHSNLTELHNAKEEVERNLEAMTAERDELTEKLQSTEDAKEEVERNLEAMTAERDELTEKLQSTEDAKEEVERNLEAMTAERDELTEKLQSTE
;
A
#
# COMPACT_ATOMS: atom_id res chain seq x y z
N MET A 1 77.71 1.42 -96.54
CA MET A 1 76.73 2.51 -96.30
C MET A 1 76.22 2.32 -94.88
N PRO A 2 76.11 3.36 -94.03
CA PRO A 2 75.65 3.19 -92.65
C PRO A 2 74.18 2.71 -92.58
N PRO A 3 73.77 2.01 -91.51
CA PRO A 3 72.53 1.22 -91.47
C PRO A 3 71.28 2.06 -91.12
N TYR A 4 71.00 3.13 -91.87
CA TYR A 4 69.84 4.00 -91.61
C TYR A 4 68.47 3.31 -91.81
N ARG A 5 68.43 2.16 -92.50
CA ARG A 5 67.19 1.47 -92.90
C ARG A 5 66.65 0.46 -91.87
N GLU A 6 67.38 0.19 -90.79
CA GLU A 6 67.00 -0.84 -89.81
C GLU A 6 65.97 -0.35 -88.78
N SER A 7 65.80 0.98 -88.63
CA SER A 7 64.74 1.57 -87.81
C SER A 7 63.98 2.65 -88.57
N LYS A 8 62.65 2.72 -88.36
CA LYS A 8 61.80 3.80 -88.91
C LYS A 8 62.29 5.18 -88.46
N LEU A 9 62.79 5.30 -87.23
CA LEU A 9 63.29 6.55 -86.67
C LEU A 9 64.57 7.00 -87.40
N THR A 10 65.55 6.10 -87.58
CA THR A 10 66.80 6.41 -88.28
C THR A 10 66.60 6.63 -89.78
N TYR A 11 65.54 6.07 -90.35
CA TYR A 11 65.16 6.29 -91.75
C TYR A 11 64.62 7.71 -91.96
N ILE A 12 63.71 8.17 -91.09
CA ILE A 12 63.18 9.53 -91.12
C ILE A 12 64.29 10.55 -90.81
N LEU A 13 65.14 10.27 -89.81
CA LEU A 13 66.26 11.13 -89.40
C LEU A 13 67.54 10.91 -90.22
N LYS A 14 67.47 10.20 -91.36
CA LYS A 14 68.64 9.92 -92.20
C LYS A 14 69.38 11.19 -92.61
N ASP A 15 68.64 12.24 -92.99
CA ASP A 15 69.23 13.49 -93.43
C ASP A 15 69.72 14.37 -92.25
N SER A 16 69.36 14.01 -91.01
CA SER A 16 69.91 14.59 -89.78
C SER A 16 71.24 13.96 -89.35
N LEU A 17 71.55 12.74 -89.79
CA LEU A 17 72.70 11.97 -89.33
C LEU A 17 73.70 11.74 -90.48
N GLY A 18 74.29 12.81 -91.00
CA GLY A 18 75.22 12.81 -92.14
C GLY A 18 74.64 13.39 -93.44
N GLY A 19 73.55 14.16 -93.37
CA GLY A 19 72.85 14.71 -94.54
C GLY A 19 72.63 16.22 -94.49
N ASN A 20 71.51 16.66 -95.09
CA ASN A 20 71.15 18.08 -95.21
C ASN A 20 70.35 18.58 -93.99
N SER A 21 70.99 18.69 -92.82
CA SER A 21 70.38 19.25 -91.62
C SER A 21 71.42 19.85 -90.67
N LYS A 22 71.09 20.95 -90.00
CA LYS A 22 71.87 21.47 -88.86
C LYS A 22 71.43 20.70 -87.62
N THR A 23 72.22 19.71 -87.21
CA THR A 23 71.82 18.75 -86.18
C THR A 23 72.67 18.90 -84.92
N PHE A 24 71.99 18.97 -83.78
CA PHE A 24 72.61 19.02 -82.45
C PHE A 24 72.14 17.81 -81.66
N MET A 25 73.07 17.11 -81.00
CA MET A 25 72.74 16.04 -80.07
C MET A 25 72.92 16.53 -78.63
N ILE A 26 71.86 16.48 -77.83
CA ILE A 26 71.91 16.74 -76.39
C ILE A 26 71.96 15.39 -75.68
N ALA A 27 73.07 15.12 -74.99
CA ALA A 27 73.23 13.93 -74.17
C ALA A 27 72.84 14.24 -72.72
N THR A 28 71.63 13.85 -72.33
CA THR A 28 71.18 13.96 -70.94
C THR A 28 71.76 12.80 -70.12
N VAL A 29 72.40 13.11 -68.99
CA VAL A 29 73.09 12.13 -68.15
C VAL A 29 72.75 12.35 -66.67
N SER A 30 72.78 11.28 -65.88
CA SER A 30 72.51 11.33 -64.45
C SER A 30 73.83 11.50 -63.67
N PRO A 31 73.90 12.41 -62.68
CA PRO A 31 75.07 12.55 -61.81
C PRO A 31 75.17 11.48 -60.72
N SER A 32 74.18 10.57 -60.62
CA SER A 32 74.16 9.52 -59.60
C SER A 32 75.14 8.39 -59.94
N GLY A 33 75.94 7.97 -58.94
CA GLY A 33 76.86 6.84 -59.07
C GLY A 33 76.18 5.51 -59.39
N MET A 34 74.88 5.34 -59.09
CA MET A 34 74.12 4.15 -59.48
C MET A 34 73.94 4.01 -60.99
N ASN A 35 73.95 5.13 -61.72
CA ASN A 35 73.74 5.19 -63.17
C ASN A 35 75.07 5.34 -63.94
N TYR A 36 76.20 4.98 -63.32
CA TYR A 36 77.54 5.21 -63.87
C TYR A 36 77.74 4.56 -65.25
N GLU A 37 77.34 3.30 -65.42
CA GLU A 37 77.54 2.55 -66.67
C GLU A 37 76.68 3.11 -67.83
N GLU A 38 75.44 3.51 -67.55
CA GLU A 38 74.53 4.13 -68.51
C GLU A 38 74.98 5.55 -68.91
N THR A 39 75.41 6.35 -67.93
CA THR A 39 76.01 7.68 -68.15
C THR A 39 77.28 7.55 -69.01
N LEU A 40 78.16 6.59 -68.70
CA LEU A 40 79.38 6.34 -69.49
C LEU A 40 79.06 5.88 -70.92
N SER A 41 78.06 5.02 -71.10
CA SER A 41 77.61 4.53 -72.41
C SER A 41 77.01 5.65 -73.26
N THR A 42 76.20 6.52 -72.64
CA THR A 42 75.61 7.71 -73.26
C THR A 42 76.69 8.70 -73.71
N LEU A 43 77.68 8.98 -72.86
CA LEU A 43 78.82 9.86 -73.20
C LEU A 43 79.70 9.28 -74.31
N ARG A 44 79.94 7.95 -74.31
CA ARG A 44 80.65 7.25 -75.41
C ARG A 44 79.90 7.30 -76.72
N TYR A 45 78.56 7.27 -76.70
CA TYR A 45 77.77 7.47 -77.91
C TYR A 45 77.83 8.93 -78.38
N ALA A 46 77.64 9.90 -77.48
CA ALA A 46 77.73 11.33 -77.78
C ALA A 46 79.09 11.72 -78.38
N SER A 47 80.20 11.18 -77.85
CA SER A 47 81.53 11.40 -78.41
C SER A 47 81.68 10.87 -79.85
N ARG A 48 81.02 9.77 -80.21
CA ARG A 48 81.01 9.25 -81.60
C ARG A 48 80.08 10.06 -82.50
N ALA A 49 78.94 10.51 -81.97
CA ALA A 49 77.96 11.31 -82.70
C ALA A 49 78.51 12.70 -83.07
N ARG A 50 79.37 13.29 -82.22
CA ARG A 50 80.09 14.54 -82.51
C ARG A 50 80.94 14.47 -83.78
N ASP A 51 81.48 13.30 -84.11
CA ASP A 51 82.40 13.12 -85.22
C ASP A 51 81.65 12.91 -86.57
N ILE A 52 80.30 12.99 -86.58
CA ILE A 52 79.45 12.95 -87.77
C ILE A 52 79.40 14.34 -88.41
N VAL A 53 79.79 14.44 -89.69
CA VAL A 53 79.78 15.70 -90.45
C VAL A 53 78.54 15.77 -91.36
N ASN A 54 77.70 16.79 -91.17
CA ASN A 54 76.55 17.10 -92.02
C ASN A 54 76.90 18.15 -93.10
N VAL A 55 76.27 18.08 -94.27
CA VAL A 55 76.47 19.02 -95.38
C VAL A 55 75.16 19.73 -95.68
N THR A 56 75.00 20.93 -95.11
CA THR A 56 73.73 21.68 -95.14
C THR A 56 73.61 22.61 -96.35
N ARG A 57 72.42 22.65 -96.96
CA ARG A 57 72.02 23.48 -98.11
C ARG A 57 70.66 24.13 -97.81
N VAL A 58 70.41 25.30 -98.37
CA VAL A 58 69.10 25.96 -98.25
C VAL A 58 68.06 25.20 -99.07
N ASN A 59 66.95 24.82 -98.44
CA ASN A 59 65.85 24.11 -99.10
C ASN A 59 64.84 25.13 -99.62
N GLU A 60 64.93 25.47 -100.90
CA GLU A 60 63.92 26.24 -101.62
C GLU A 60 62.85 25.33 -102.24
N ASP A 61 61.59 25.77 -102.28
CA ASP A 61 60.52 25.06 -102.98
C ASP A 61 60.83 24.99 -104.49
N PRO A 62 60.78 23.79 -105.12
CA PRO A 62 60.97 23.65 -106.57
C PRO A 62 60.08 24.55 -107.43
N ARG A 63 58.87 24.88 -106.96
CA ARG A 63 57.93 25.80 -107.64
C ARG A 63 58.38 27.25 -107.53
N ALA A 64 58.76 27.69 -106.34
CA ALA A 64 59.28 29.05 -106.12
C ALA A 64 60.60 29.27 -106.86
N ARG A 65 61.50 28.27 -106.86
CA ARG A 65 62.71 28.28 -107.70
C ARG A 65 62.36 28.38 -109.18
N ARG A 66 61.38 27.60 -109.66
CA ARG A 66 60.99 27.61 -111.08
C ARG A 66 60.34 28.92 -111.51
N ILE A 67 59.63 29.61 -110.62
CA ILE A 67 59.12 30.97 -110.88
C ILE A 67 60.29 31.94 -111.00
N ARG A 68 61.25 31.92 -110.06
CA ARG A 68 62.47 32.75 -110.14
C ARG A 68 63.30 32.48 -111.40
N GLU A 69 63.48 31.21 -111.79
CA GLU A 69 64.15 30.84 -113.05
C GLU A 69 63.45 31.40 -114.29
N LEU A 70 62.12 31.52 -114.28
CA LEU A 70 61.34 32.10 -115.38
C LEU A 70 61.43 33.62 -115.39
N GLU A 71 61.37 34.26 -114.21
CA GLU A 71 61.56 35.71 -114.05
C GLU A 71 62.97 36.14 -114.50
N GLU A 72 64.01 35.40 -114.10
CA GLU A 72 65.40 35.62 -114.55
C GLU A 72 65.56 35.43 -116.08
N GLN A 73 64.87 34.44 -116.68
CA GLN A 73 64.85 34.25 -118.13
C GLN A 73 64.11 35.38 -118.86
N MET A 74 62.99 35.86 -118.32
CA MET A 74 62.26 37.02 -118.84
C MET A 74 63.12 38.29 -118.79
N ASP A 75 63.78 38.57 -117.67
CA ASP A 75 64.64 39.75 -117.52
C ASP A 75 65.88 39.71 -118.43
N GLN A 76 66.40 38.51 -118.73
CA GLN A 76 67.44 38.35 -119.73
C GLN A 76 66.92 38.58 -121.15
N MET A 77 65.75 38.02 -121.51
CA MET A 77 65.12 38.25 -122.82
C MET A 77 64.72 39.72 -123.05
N ARG A 78 64.21 40.40 -122.01
CA ARG A 78 63.89 41.84 -122.05
C ARG A 78 65.11 42.71 -122.37
N LYS A 79 66.31 42.34 -121.89
CA LYS A 79 67.57 43.00 -122.28
C LYS A 79 67.95 42.70 -123.73
N ASP A 80 67.74 41.48 -124.18
CA ASP A 80 68.08 41.03 -125.54
C ASP A 80 67.20 41.63 -126.67
N ILE A 81 66.05 42.21 -126.31
CA ILE A 81 65.14 42.97 -127.20
C ILE A 81 65.69 44.38 -127.52
N GLN A 82 66.55 44.96 -126.68
CA GLN A 82 67.18 46.26 -126.97
C GLN A 82 68.29 46.13 -128.03
N GLY A 83 67.96 46.45 -129.28
CA GLY A 83 68.96 46.76 -130.34
C GLY A 83 69.17 45.70 -131.43
N LYS A 84 68.14 44.93 -131.81
CA LYS A 84 68.19 43.95 -132.93
C LYS A 84 67.08 44.21 -133.96
N ASP A 85 67.09 43.49 -135.08
CA ASP A 85 66.16 43.70 -136.20
C ASP A 85 64.68 43.54 -135.80
N PRO A 86 63.74 44.32 -136.40
CA PRO A 86 62.33 44.33 -136.00
C PRO A 86 61.63 42.97 -136.09
N ALA A 87 62.00 42.13 -137.07
CA ALA A 87 61.43 40.79 -137.22
C ALA A 87 61.84 39.81 -136.11
N TYR A 88 63.05 39.99 -135.55
CA TYR A 88 63.55 39.15 -134.46
C TYR A 88 63.02 39.61 -133.09
N ILE A 89 62.74 40.92 -132.95
CA ILE A 89 62.05 41.48 -131.78
C ILE A 89 60.65 40.87 -131.64
N ALA A 90 59.84 40.84 -132.70
CA ALA A 90 58.48 40.29 -132.64
C ALA A 90 58.43 38.81 -132.22
N GLU A 91 59.41 37.99 -132.64
CA GLU A 91 59.50 36.58 -132.23
C GLU A 91 59.92 36.41 -130.76
N LEU A 92 60.73 37.34 -130.23
CA LEU A 92 61.13 37.38 -128.83
C LEU A 92 60.02 37.90 -127.91
N GLU A 93 59.27 38.91 -128.34
CA GLU A 93 58.13 39.47 -127.60
C GLU A 93 57.03 38.42 -127.39
N GLU A 94 56.70 37.62 -128.42
CA GLU A 94 55.70 36.55 -128.28
C GLU A 94 56.19 35.41 -127.36
N LYS A 95 57.49 35.08 -127.39
CA LYS A 95 58.08 34.11 -126.43
C LYS A 95 58.09 34.64 -125.00
N LEU A 96 58.40 35.93 -124.81
CA LEU A 96 58.35 36.59 -123.51
C LEU A 96 56.93 36.55 -122.95
N ARG A 97 55.92 36.87 -123.76
CA ARG A 97 54.50 36.81 -123.39
C ARG A 97 54.04 35.42 -122.97
N LEU A 98 54.53 34.36 -123.63
CA LEU A 98 54.24 32.97 -123.27
C LEU A 98 54.87 32.58 -121.92
N LEU A 99 56.11 33.01 -121.66
CA LEU A 99 56.80 32.78 -120.37
C LEU A 99 56.16 33.58 -119.22
N GLU A 100 55.75 34.82 -119.48
CA GLU A 100 54.99 35.66 -118.55
C GLU A 100 53.67 34.99 -118.14
N ALA A 101 52.92 34.45 -119.11
CA ALA A 101 51.69 33.71 -118.84
C ALA A 101 51.94 32.40 -118.05
N GLU A 102 53.05 31.69 -118.32
CA GLU A 102 53.44 30.48 -117.59
C GLU A 102 53.84 30.78 -116.13
N ALA A 103 54.58 31.87 -115.90
CA ALA A 103 54.97 32.34 -114.58
C ALA A 103 53.75 32.83 -113.77
N GLN A 104 52.90 33.68 -114.35
CA GLN A 104 51.68 34.17 -113.70
C GLN A 104 50.73 33.03 -113.32
N LYS A 105 50.54 32.05 -114.22
CA LYS A 105 49.72 30.87 -113.92
C LYS A 105 50.27 30.07 -112.73
N ARG A 106 51.59 29.85 -112.68
CA ARG A 106 52.22 29.13 -111.56
C ARG A 106 52.17 29.89 -110.24
N ALA A 107 52.26 31.22 -110.27
CA ALA A 107 52.09 32.06 -109.09
C ALA A 107 50.64 31.98 -108.56
N ALA A 108 49.65 32.03 -109.44
CA ALA A 108 48.24 31.86 -109.09
C ALA A 108 47.95 30.45 -108.52
N ASP A 109 48.50 29.39 -109.12
CA ASP A 109 48.39 28.02 -108.62
C ASP A 109 49.01 27.86 -107.21
N LEU A 110 50.07 28.61 -106.89
CA LEU A 110 50.71 28.62 -105.56
C LEU A 110 49.79 29.30 -104.53
N GLN A 111 49.31 30.52 -104.82
CA GLN A 111 48.41 31.27 -103.93
C GLN A 111 47.08 30.56 -103.68
N ALA A 112 46.54 29.85 -104.69
CA ALA A 112 45.35 29.04 -104.52
C ALA A 112 45.57 27.86 -103.55
N LEU A 113 46.75 27.23 -103.61
CA LEU A 113 47.13 26.15 -102.69
C LEU A 113 47.32 26.64 -101.24
N GLU A 114 47.86 27.84 -101.06
CA GLU A 114 48.05 28.48 -99.76
C GLU A 114 46.70 28.81 -99.11
N LYS A 115 45.78 29.45 -99.83
CA LYS A 115 44.42 29.74 -99.33
C LYS A 115 43.65 28.48 -98.95
N GLU A 116 43.77 27.40 -99.73
CA GLU A 116 43.11 26.13 -99.40
C GLU A 116 43.76 25.44 -98.18
N ARG A 117 45.06 25.66 -97.91
CA ARG A 117 45.69 25.23 -96.65
C ARG A 117 45.16 25.99 -95.44
N GLU A 118 45.12 27.32 -95.50
CA GLU A 118 44.60 28.17 -94.42
C GLU A 118 43.15 27.80 -94.05
N LYS A 119 42.31 27.64 -95.07
CA LYS A 119 40.91 27.18 -94.93
C LYS A 119 40.81 25.80 -94.29
N ASN A 120 41.69 24.86 -94.64
CA ASN A 120 41.72 23.53 -94.02
C ASN A 120 42.21 23.59 -92.56
N GLU A 121 43.21 24.42 -92.24
CA GLU A 121 43.65 24.64 -90.85
C GLU A 121 42.54 25.25 -89.98
N ILE A 122 41.81 26.24 -90.48
CA ILE A 122 40.68 26.86 -89.77
C ILE A 122 39.60 25.80 -89.51
N ARG A 123 39.28 24.99 -90.53
CA ARG A 123 38.29 23.90 -90.42
C ARG A 123 38.70 22.83 -89.42
N GLU A 124 39.99 22.46 -89.37
CA GLU A 124 40.51 21.49 -88.41
C GLU A 124 40.53 22.04 -86.98
N LYS A 125 40.94 23.31 -86.79
CA LYS A 125 40.87 24.01 -85.50
C LYS A 125 39.43 24.07 -84.98
N MET A 126 38.46 24.40 -85.84
CA MET A 126 37.05 24.44 -85.50
C MET A 126 36.51 23.05 -85.11
N LEU A 127 36.82 22.01 -85.88
CA LEU A 127 36.41 20.63 -85.58
C LEU A 127 36.94 20.18 -84.20
N ARG A 128 38.22 20.42 -83.92
CA ARG A 128 38.84 20.08 -82.62
C ARG A 128 38.19 20.83 -81.46
N ALA A 129 37.79 22.08 -81.65
CA ALA A 129 37.07 22.85 -80.63
C ALA A 129 35.68 22.24 -80.34
N THR A 130 34.91 21.91 -81.38
CA THR A 130 33.59 21.28 -81.23
C THR A 130 33.68 19.87 -80.61
N GLU A 131 34.73 19.12 -80.93
CA GLU A 131 34.99 17.81 -80.31
C GLU A 131 35.36 17.92 -78.83
N ALA A 132 36.16 18.92 -78.45
CA ALA A 132 36.50 19.20 -77.05
C ALA A 132 35.27 19.61 -76.23
N GLU A 133 34.46 20.56 -76.72
CA GLU A 133 33.21 21.00 -76.09
C GLU A 133 32.23 19.83 -75.91
N ARG A 134 32.09 18.97 -76.94
CA ARG A 134 31.29 17.74 -76.85
C ARG A 134 31.82 16.77 -75.79
N GLN A 135 33.15 16.61 -75.66
CA GLN A 135 33.74 15.74 -74.63
C GLN A 135 33.51 16.31 -73.22
N GLU A 136 33.62 17.62 -73.04
CA GLU A 136 33.33 18.29 -71.77
C GLU A 136 31.87 18.10 -71.36
N LEU A 137 30.92 18.38 -72.27
CA LEU A 137 29.49 18.18 -72.04
C LEU A 137 29.15 16.72 -71.68
N LEU A 138 29.77 15.74 -72.35
CA LEU A 138 29.61 14.32 -72.00
C LEU A 138 30.17 13.99 -70.62
N SER A 139 31.35 14.54 -70.26
CA SER A 139 31.93 14.33 -68.94
C SER A 139 31.05 14.91 -67.82
N ARG A 140 30.47 16.09 -68.05
CA ARG A 140 29.55 16.78 -67.13
C ARG A 140 28.21 16.06 -67.01
N ALA A 141 27.69 15.49 -68.10
CA ALA A 141 26.50 14.64 -68.07
C ALA A 141 26.72 13.37 -67.24
N VAL A 142 27.84 12.66 -67.44
CA VAL A 142 28.18 11.45 -66.68
C VAL A 142 28.43 11.76 -65.19
N ALA A 143 29.04 12.91 -64.87
CA ALA A 143 29.16 13.36 -63.49
C ALA A 143 27.77 13.58 -62.85
N ARG A 144 26.87 14.27 -63.56
CA ARG A 144 25.50 14.53 -63.06
C ARG A 144 24.66 13.27 -62.91
N GLU A 145 24.82 12.28 -63.78
CA GLU A 145 24.17 10.97 -63.62
C GLU A 145 24.66 10.24 -62.35
N ARG A 146 25.96 10.31 -62.02
CA ARG A 146 26.50 9.72 -60.78
C ARG A 146 25.94 10.40 -59.53
N GLU A 147 25.92 11.72 -59.50
CA GLU A 147 25.31 12.50 -58.40
C GLU A 147 23.84 12.13 -58.19
N LEU A 148 23.07 11.99 -59.28
CA LEU A 148 21.66 11.58 -59.22
C LEU A 148 21.50 10.15 -58.70
N GLU A 149 22.39 9.23 -59.09
CA GLU A 149 22.32 7.83 -58.66
C GLU A 149 22.76 7.66 -57.20
N GLU A 150 23.70 8.47 -56.71
CA GLU A 150 24.08 8.55 -55.30
C GLU A 150 22.95 9.16 -54.45
N ALA A 151 22.34 10.27 -54.90
CA ALA A 151 21.17 10.86 -54.24
C ALA A 151 19.98 9.88 -54.19
N ARG A 152 19.75 9.08 -55.24
CA ARG A 152 18.74 8.00 -55.26
C ARG A 152 19.05 6.92 -54.22
N ARG A 153 20.30 6.49 -54.09
CA ARG A 153 20.72 5.50 -53.07
C ARG A 153 20.46 6.03 -51.66
N GLN A 154 20.90 7.26 -51.38
CA GLN A 154 20.66 7.92 -50.09
C GLN A 154 19.16 8.03 -49.79
N ALA A 155 18.33 8.40 -50.77
CA ALA A 155 16.88 8.47 -50.61
C ALA A 155 16.24 7.10 -50.29
N VAL A 156 16.73 6.00 -50.91
CA VAL A 156 16.27 4.63 -50.60
C VAL A 156 16.70 4.20 -49.20
N GLU A 157 17.90 4.56 -48.75
CA GLU A 157 18.36 4.27 -47.38
C GLU A 157 17.57 5.07 -46.34
N LEU A 158 17.32 6.36 -46.59
CA LEU A 158 16.48 7.21 -45.73
C LEU A 158 15.05 6.66 -45.63
N ALA A 159 14.48 6.20 -46.75
CA ALA A 159 13.15 5.57 -46.78
C ALA A 159 13.11 4.28 -45.96
N ARG A 160 14.12 3.40 -46.09
CA ARG A 160 14.24 2.18 -45.28
C ARG A 160 14.36 2.48 -43.79
N HIS A 161 15.14 3.49 -43.41
CA HIS A 161 15.29 3.89 -42.01
C HIS A 161 13.98 4.49 -41.46
N LYS A 162 13.28 5.31 -42.24
CA LYS A 162 11.94 5.80 -41.91
C LYS A 162 10.94 4.66 -41.71
N ASP A 163 10.91 3.68 -42.60
CA ASP A 163 10.03 2.51 -42.48
C ASP A 163 10.35 1.66 -41.24
N MET A 164 11.63 1.55 -40.86
CA MET A 164 12.06 0.89 -39.63
C MET A 164 11.53 1.62 -38.39
N LEU A 165 11.76 2.94 -38.31
CA LEU A 165 11.26 3.78 -37.21
C LEU A 165 9.74 3.75 -37.08
N LEU A 166 9.00 3.76 -38.20
CA LEU A 166 7.54 3.64 -38.21
C LEU A 166 7.07 2.27 -37.70
N ARG A 167 7.78 1.18 -38.00
CA ARG A 167 7.46 -0.15 -37.45
C ARG A 167 7.73 -0.21 -35.96
N GLU A 168 8.86 0.30 -35.50
CA GLU A 168 9.15 0.38 -34.06
C GLU A 168 8.13 1.22 -33.29
N GLN A 169 7.69 2.34 -33.86
CA GLN A 169 6.62 3.16 -33.28
C GLN A 169 5.31 2.36 -33.20
N ALA A 170 4.89 1.71 -34.29
CA ALA A 170 3.68 0.87 -34.30
C ALA A 170 3.79 -0.37 -33.38
N GLU A 171 4.98 -0.89 -33.12
CA GLU A 171 5.21 -1.95 -32.12
C GLU A 171 5.11 -1.42 -30.69
N LYS A 172 5.73 -0.27 -30.40
CA LYS A 172 5.62 0.42 -29.10
C LYS A 172 4.17 0.80 -28.79
N GLU A 173 3.43 1.34 -29.76
CA GLU A 173 1.99 1.64 -29.64
C GLU A 173 1.16 0.38 -29.37
N ARG A 174 1.42 -0.73 -30.07
CA ARG A 174 0.71 -2.01 -29.82
C ARG A 174 1.01 -2.58 -28.43
N CYS A 175 2.25 -2.52 -27.96
CA CYS A 175 2.61 -2.93 -26.61
C CYS A 175 1.94 -2.06 -25.54
N LEU A 176 1.91 -0.74 -25.74
CA LEU A 176 1.21 0.20 -24.84
C LEU A 176 -0.31 -0.07 -24.81
N LEU A 177 -0.93 -0.29 -25.97
CA LEU A 177 -2.36 -0.61 -26.05
C LEU A 177 -2.70 -1.95 -25.35
N GLU A 178 -1.85 -2.97 -25.50
CA GLU A 178 -2.06 -4.25 -24.81
C GLU A 178 -1.83 -4.13 -23.29
N GLN A 179 -0.85 -3.33 -22.84
CA GLN A 179 -0.67 -3.01 -21.43
C GLN A 179 -1.90 -2.29 -20.84
N VAL A 180 -2.46 -1.30 -21.54
CA VAL A 180 -3.70 -0.63 -21.13
C VAL A 180 -4.86 -1.62 -21.08
N ARG A 181 -5.02 -2.47 -22.11
CA ARG A 181 -6.09 -3.48 -22.17
C ARG A 181 -6.01 -4.50 -21.03
N LEU A 182 -4.79 -4.92 -20.65
CA LEU A 182 -4.57 -5.81 -19.51
C LEU A 182 -4.90 -5.10 -18.20
N HIS A 183 -4.46 -3.85 -18.02
CA HIS A 183 -4.74 -3.09 -16.80
C HIS A 183 -6.24 -2.76 -16.64
N GLU A 184 -6.96 -2.47 -17.72
CA GLU A 184 -8.42 -2.33 -17.71
C GLU A 184 -9.12 -3.63 -17.28
N ALA A 185 -8.62 -4.79 -17.73
CA ALA A 185 -9.14 -6.09 -17.32
C ALA A 185 -8.82 -6.43 -15.84
N GLU A 186 -7.64 -6.09 -15.35
CA GLU A 186 -7.28 -6.19 -13.92
C GLU A 186 -8.19 -5.32 -13.05
N MET A 187 -8.42 -4.06 -13.45
CA MET A 187 -9.29 -3.13 -12.74
C MET A 187 -10.75 -3.59 -12.72
N GLU A 188 -11.27 -4.15 -13.82
CA GLU A 188 -12.61 -4.72 -13.85
C GLU A 188 -12.71 -6.01 -13.03
N ASN A 189 -11.66 -6.85 -12.99
CA ASN A 189 -11.59 -8.01 -12.09
C ASN A 189 -11.61 -7.58 -10.61
N HIS A 190 -10.74 -6.65 -10.20
CA HIS A 190 -10.75 -6.10 -8.84
C HIS A 190 -12.10 -5.49 -8.47
N LYS A 191 -12.76 -4.78 -9.40
CA LYS A 191 -14.11 -4.23 -9.20
C LYS A 191 -15.14 -5.34 -8.98
N ASN A 192 -15.09 -6.43 -9.75
CA ASN A 192 -15.97 -7.59 -9.57
C ASN A 192 -15.70 -8.32 -8.25
N GLU A 193 -14.44 -8.46 -7.84
CA GLU A 193 -14.05 -9.01 -6.53
C GLU A 193 -14.60 -8.17 -5.38
N TRP A 194 -14.47 -6.83 -5.45
CA TRP A 194 -15.04 -5.90 -4.47
C TRP A 194 -16.57 -5.95 -4.42
N VAL A 195 -17.25 -6.03 -5.57
CA VAL A 195 -18.71 -6.18 -5.63
C VAL A 195 -19.15 -7.50 -4.99
N ASN A 196 -18.46 -8.61 -5.30
CA ASN A 196 -18.75 -9.92 -4.70
C ASN A 196 -18.52 -9.90 -3.18
N ALA A 197 -17.40 -9.32 -2.71
CA ALA A 197 -17.10 -9.18 -1.29
C ALA A 197 -18.19 -8.37 -0.56
N LEU A 198 -18.60 -7.24 -1.14
CA LEU A 198 -19.67 -6.40 -0.60
C LEU A 198 -21.03 -7.13 -0.55
N GLU A 199 -21.35 -7.94 -1.57
CA GLU A 199 -22.56 -8.78 -1.58
C GLU A 199 -22.48 -9.88 -0.50
N THR A 200 -21.31 -10.50 -0.27
CA THR A 200 -21.13 -11.50 0.81
C THR A 200 -21.24 -10.89 2.21
N GLU A 201 -20.70 -9.69 2.44
CA GLU A 201 -20.88 -8.95 3.69
C GLU A 201 -22.35 -8.57 3.90
N ARG A 202 -23.01 -8.06 2.86
CA ARG A 202 -24.45 -7.73 2.89
C ARG A 202 -25.31 -8.96 3.24
N LEU A 203 -25.00 -10.13 2.69
CA LEU A 203 -25.68 -11.38 3.02
C LEU A 203 -25.41 -11.82 4.47
N SER A 204 -24.19 -11.62 4.96
CA SER A 204 -23.80 -11.93 6.35
C SER A 204 -24.53 -11.03 7.35
N VAL A 205 -24.63 -9.72 7.06
CA VAL A 205 -25.42 -8.76 7.85
C VAL A 205 -26.92 -9.09 7.83
N LEU A 206 -27.46 -9.50 6.68
CA LEU A 206 -28.85 -9.96 6.59
C LEU A 206 -29.09 -11.22 7.43
N HIS A 207 -28.15 -12.17 7.41
CA HIS A 207 -28.24 -13.39 8.21
C HIS A 207 -28.21 -13.09 9.72
N LEU A 208 -27.22 -12.32 10.19
CA LEU A 208 -27.12 -11.86 11.58
C LEU A 208 -28.37 -11.10 12.03
N ARG A 209 -28.97 -10.29 11.15
CA ARG A 209 -30.23 -9.61 11.45
C ARG A 209 -31.38 -10.59 11.64
N CYS A 210 -31.51 -11.60 10.79
CA CYS A 210 -32.52 -12.64 10.97
C CYS A 210 -32.30 -13.47 12.25
N GLU A 211 -31.05 -13.71 12.66
CA GLU A 211 -30.74 -14.34 13.95
C GLU A 211 -31.16 -13.44 15.13
N CYS A 212 -30.83 -12.14 15.09
CA CYS A 212 -31.27 -11.17 16.08
C CYS A 212 -32.81 -11.08 16.19
N ASP A 213 -33.52 -11.07 15.06
CA ASP A 213 -34.98 -11.08 15.03
C ASP A 213 -35.54 -12.38 15.64
N LEU A 214 -34.90 -13.54 15.38
CA LEU A 214 -35.26 -14.83 15.98
C LEU A 214 -35.05 -14.85 17.50
N TYR A 215 -33.89 -14.37 17.97
CA TYR A 215 -33.60 -14.26 19.41
C TYR A 215 -34.56 -13.28 20.10
N GLY A 216 -34.92 -12.17 19.43
CA GLY A 216 -35.94 -11.23 19.92
C GLY A 216 -37.29 -11.90 20.14
N LEU A 217 -37.75 -12.70 19.17
CA LEU A 217 -38.99 -13.49 19.32
C LEU A 217 -38.91 -14.51 20.46
N GLN A 218 -37.77 -15.19 20.62
CA GLN A 218 -37.56 -16.14 21.73
C GLN A 218 -37.61 -15.44 23.10
N VAL A 219 -36.99 -14.25 23.23
CA VAL A 219 -37.05 -13.44 24.46
C VAL A 219 -38.49 -13.02 24.76
N MET A 220 -39.22 -12.48 23.77
CA MET A 220 -40.64 -12.12 23.95
C MET A 220 -41.50 -13.32 24.39
N GLU A 221 -41.24 -14.52 23.85
CA GLU A 221 -41.95 -15.73 24.24
C GLU A 221 -41.60 -16.15 25.68
N MET A 222 -40.34 -16.04 26.09
CA MET A 222 -39.92 -16.30 27.48
C MET A 222 -40.49 -15.27 28.46
N GLU A 223 -40.51 -13.99 28.10
CA GLU A 223 -41.15 -12.92 28.90
C GLU A 223 -42.65 -13.16 29.05
N THR A 224 -43.33 -13.56 27.97
CA THR A 224 -44.75 -13.92 28.00
C THR A 224 -45.00 -15.11 28.93
N ARG A 225 -44.25 -16.22 28.77
CA ARG A 225 -44.32 -17.39 29.66
C ARG A 225 -43.99 -17.02 31.11
N HIS A 226 -43.03 -16.12 31.34
CA HIS A 226 -42.70 -15.64 32.68
C HIS A 226 -43.89 -14.86 33.29
N GLY A 227 -44.49 -13.91 32.56
CA GLY A 227 -45.68 -13.18 32.98
C GLY A 227 -46.87 -14.09 33.31
N GLU A 228 -47.11 -15.13 32.51
CA GLU A 228 -48.11 -16.17 32.80
C GLU A 228 -47.80 -16.94 34.09
N THR A 229 -46.52 -17.30 34.34
CA THR A 229 -46.15 -17.97 35.59
C THR A 229 -46.26 -17.05 36.82
N VAL A 230 -45.91 -15.76 36.70
CA VAL A 230 -46.04 -14.76 37.76
C VAL A 230 -47.51 -14.56 38.11
N THR A 231 -48.37 -14.27 37.13
CA THR A 231 -49.81 -14.07 37.35
C THR A 231 -50.50 -15.33 37.91
N HIS A 232 -50.08 -16.54 37.50
CA HIS A 232 -50.54 -17.79 38.11
C HIS A 232 -50.10 -17.92 39.58
N LEU A 233 -48.85 -17.56 39.91
CA LEU A 233 -48.33 -17.59 41.27
C LEU A 233 -49.03 -16.56 42.17
N GLU A 234 -49.23 -15.33 41.70
CA GLU A 234 -50.00 -14.28 42.38
C GLU A 234 -51.40 -14.76 42.71
N ARG A 235 -52.13 -15.29 41.71
CA ARG A 235 -53.48 -15.84 41.90
C ARG A 235 -53.51 -17.03 42.86
N ARG A 236 -52.45 -17.85 42.90
CA ARG A 236 -52.33 -18.95 43.88
C ARG A 236 -52.06 -18.43 45.29
N VAL A 237 -51.27 -17.36 45.44
CA VAL A 237 -51.05 -16.67 46.73
C VAL A 237 -52.35 -16.03 47.22
N GLU A 238 -53.12 -15.36 46.36
CA GLU A 238 -54.43 -14.81 46.71
C GLU A 238 -55.40 -15.89 47.22
N LEU A 239 -55.49 -17.02 46.51
CA LEU A 239 -56.33 -18.15 46.93
C LEU A 239 -55.88 -18.77 48.25
N LEU A 240 -54.57 -18.88 48.50
CA LEU A 240 -54.03 -19.35 49.78
C LEU A 240 -54.31 -18.36 50.93
N LEU A 241 -54.18 -17.06 50.68
CA LEU A 241 -54.54 -16.02 51.65
C LEU A 241 -56.04 -16.02 51.98
N LEU A 242 -56.90 -16.24 50.97
CA LEU A 242 -58.34 -16.37 51.17
C LEU A 242 -58.69 -17.64 51.96
N ALA A 243 -58.08 -18.78 51.63
CA ALA A 243 -58.24 -20.03 52.35
C ALA A 243 -57.77 -19.92 53.80
N TYR A 244 -56.63 -19.25 54.05
CA TYR A 244 -56.13 -18.98 55.40
C TYR A 244 -57.07 -18.07 56.19
N LYS A 245 -57.59 -16.98 55.59
CA LYS A 245 -58.61 -16.12 56.22
C LYS A 245 -59.84 -16.91 56.62
N HIS A 246 -60.40 -17.72 55.71
CA HIS A 246 -61.56 -18.56 56.03
C HIS A 246 -61.26 -19.66 57.05
N ALA A 247 -60.05 -20.20 57.10
CA ALA A 247 -59.65 -21.15 58.14
C ALA A 247 -59.55 -20.47 59.52
N ALA A 248 -58.98 -19.27 59.59
CA ALA A 248 -58.92 -18.46 60.81
C ALA A 248 -60.31 -18.03 61.29
N GLU A 249 -61.17 -17.55 60.38
CA GLU A 249 -62.58 -17.25 60.65
C GLU A 249 -63.31 -18.48 61.23
N ARG A 250 -63.15 -19.66 60.61
CA ARG A 250 -63.75 -20.91 61.11
C ARG A 250 -63.25 -21.30 62.50
N ALA A 251 -61.94 -21.18 62.75
CA ALA A 251 -61.36 -21.46 64.06
C ALA A 251 -61.95 -20.54 65.14
N ILE A 252 -62.01 -19.24 64.88
CA ILE A 252 -62.63 -18.25 65.77
C ILE A 252 -64.12 -18.56 66.00
N THR A 253 -64.88 -18.93 64.95
CA THR A 253 -66.29 -19.31 65.13
C THR A 253 -66.47 -20.57 65.95
N ASN A 254 -65.57 -21.56 65.82
CA ASN A 254 -65.63 -22.79 66.62
C ASN A 254 -65.33 -22.50 68.10
N GLU A 255 -64.28 -21.73 68.40
CA GLU A 255 -63.98 -21.30 69.78
C GLU A 255 -65.16 -20.52 70.41
N LEU A 256 -65.84 -19.66 69.62
CA LEU A 256 -67.02 -18.94 70.08
C LEU A 256 -68.23 -19.86 70.32
N VAL A 257 -68.40 -20.93 69.54
CA VAL A 257 -69.43 -21.95 69.77
C VAL A 257 -69.12 -22.75 71.03
N GLU A 258 -67.90 -23.25 71.20
CA GLU A 258 -67.48 -23.97 72.42
C GLU A 258 -67.65 -23.11 73.67
N LYS A 259 -67.29 -21.82 73.61
CA LYS A 259 -67.53 -20.88 74.72
C LYS A 259 -69.02 -20.70 75.00
N ARG A 260 -69.87 -20.54 73.99
CA ARG A 260 -71.33 -20.45 74.17
C ARG A 260 -71.94 -21.73 74.75
N GLU A 261 -71.43 -22.90 74.38
CA GLU A 261 -71.85 -24.16 75.01
C GLU A 261 -71.41 -24.25 76.47
N SER A 262 -70.20 -23.80 76.80
CA SER A 262 -69.72 -23.73 78.19
C SER A 262 -70.54 -22.74 79.03
N GLU A 263 -70.93 -21.60 78.44
CA GLU A 263 -71.80 -20.60 79.05
C GLU A 263 -73.22 -21.17 79.28
N ALA A 264 -73.79 -21.86 78.30
CA ALA A 264 -75.09 -22.53 78.44
C ALA A 264 -75.07 -23.62 79.54
N LYS A 265 -73.99 -24.40 79.64
CA LYS A 265 -73.78 -25.38 80.74
C LYS A 265 -73.71 -24.68 82.10
N LEU A 266 -73.01 -23.55 82.21
CA LEU A 266 -72.95 -22.74 83.43
C LEU A 266 -74.32 -22.14 83.81
N VAL A 267 -75.07 -21.60 82.84
CA VAL A 267 -76.43 -21.08 83.07
C VAL A 267 -77.35 -22.19 83.60
N SER A 268 -77.34 -23.38 82.99
CA SER A 268 -78.12 -24.53 83.46
C SER A 268 -77.73 -24.96 84.88
N TYR A 269 -76.44 -24.92 85.22
CA TYR A 269 -75.96 -25.21 86.58
C TYR A 269 -76.43 -24.15 87.60
N VAL A 270 -76.42 -22.87 87.24
CA VAL A 270 -76.97 -21.78 88.09
C VAL A 270 -78.48 -21.90 88.28
N GLU A 271 -79.23 -22.34 87.26
CA GLU A 271 -80.67 -22.63 87.39
C GLU A 271 -80.93 -23.81 88.33
N MET A 272 -80.10 -24.86 88.28
CA MET A 272 -80.18 -25.99 89.21
C MET A 272 -79.96 -25.53 90.66
N LEU A 273 -78.90 -24.77 90.92
CA LEU A 273 -78.59 -24.22 92.25
C LEU A 273 -79.71 -23.31 92.78
N LYS A 274 -80.33 -22.49 91.92
CA LYS A 274 -81.52 -21.70 92.30
C LYS A 274 -82.70 -22.57 92.71
N LYS A 275 -82.88 -23.72 92.06
CA LYS A 275 -83.97 -24.67 92.38
C LYS A 275 -83.72 -25.36 93.72
N GLU A 276 -82.47 -25.73 94.02
CA GLU A 276 -82.06 -26.26 95.33
C GLU A 276 -82.19 -25.21 96.45
N GLN A 277 -81.88 -23.94 96.16
CA GLN A 277 -82.10 -22.83 97.08
C GLN A 277 -83.59 -22.64 97.40
N GLN A 278 -84.49 -22.84 96.43
CA GLN A 278 -85.93 -22.76 96.64
C GLN A 278 -86.47 -23.95 97.46
N THR A 279 -85.98 -25.18 97.23
CA THR A 279 -86.39 -26.35 98.03
C THR A 279 -85.92 -26.25 99.48
N THR A 280 -84.68 -25.81 99.71
CA THR A 280 -84.15 -25.63 101.07
C THR A 280 -84.86 -24.49 101.82
N ALA A 281 -85.25 -23.41 101.15
CA ALA A 281 -86.09 -22.37 101.73
C ALA A 281 -87.47 -22.90 102.19
N ALA A 282 -88.12 -23.74 101.37
CA ALA A 282 -89.40 -24.36 101.73
C ALA A 282 -89.28 -25.35 102.91
N GLU A 283 -88.17 -26.09 103.02
CA GLU A 283 -87.92 -26.97 104.18
C GLU A 283 -87.72 -26.18 105.48
N CYS A 284 -87.06 -25.02 105.43
CA CYS A 284 -86.90 -24.13 106.58
C CYS A 284 -88.24 -23.60 107.12
N GLU A 285 -89.20 -23.24 106.25
CA GLU A 285 -90.56 -22.87 106.67
C GLU A 285 -91.30 -24.04 107.32
N ARG A 286 -91.15 -25.26 106.78
CA ARG A 286 -91.78 -26.48 107.31
C ARG A 286 -91.23 -26.86 108.69
N LEU A 287 -89.92 -26.72 108.92
CA LEU A 287 -89.30 -26.96 110.22
C LEU A 287 -89.72 -25.91 111.25
N SER A 288 -89.81 -24.64 110.84
CA SER A 288 -90.24 -23.53 111.70
C SER A 288 -91.69 -23.66 112.19
N SER A 289 -92.56 -24.27 111.37
CA SER A 289 -93.96 -24.54 111.75
C SER A 289 -94.11 -25.75 112.66
N ALA A 290 -93.32 -26.82 112.46
CA ALA A 290 -93.30 -27.99 113.35
C ALA A 290 -92.81 -27.66 114.78
N LEU A 291 -91.86 -26.72 114.92
CA LEU A 291 -91.31 -26.33 116.22
C LEU A 291 -92.38 -25.73 117.16
N ARG A 292 -93.25 -24.85 116.65
CA ARG A 292 -94.35 -24.24 117.42
C ARG A 292 -95.36 -25.27 117.94
N GLU A 293 -95.54 -26.37 117.22
CA GLU A 293 -96.49 -27.42 117.61
C GLU A 293 -95.94 -28.32 118.75
N ALA A 294 -94.62 -28.43 118.86
CA ALA A 294 -93.95 -29.16 119.94
C ALA A 294 -94.01 -28.38 121.27
N GLU A 295 -93.83 -27.06 121.23
CA GLU A 295 -93.88 -26.18 122.42
C GLU A 295 -95.25 -26.27 123.13
N ALA A 296 -96.35 -26.32 122.36
CA ALA A 296 -97.71 -26.45 122.89
C ALA A 296 -97.96 -27.77 123.63
N LYS A 297 -97.33 -28.88 123.21
CA LYS A 297 -97.49 -30.21 123.83
C LYS A 297 -96.70 -30.34 125.15
N SER A 298 -95.60 -29.59 125.30
CA SER A 298 -94.78 -29.59 126.53
C SER A 298 -95.54 -29.09 127.76
N GLY A 299 -96.33 -28.03 127.62
CA GLY A 299 -97.07 -27.42 128.74
C GLY A 299 -98.11 -28.32 129.41
N VAL A 300 -98.62 -29.34 128.70
CA VAL A 300 -99.66 -30.27 129.20
C VAL A 300 -99.06 -31.39 130.06
N LEU A 301 -97.79 -31.76 129.85
CA LEU A 301 -97.14 -32.86 130.59
C LEU A 301 -96.66 -32.45 131.99
N PHE A 302 -96.38 -31.16 132.20
CA PHE A 302 -95.85 -30.66 133.49
C PHE A 302 -96.87 -30.79 134.65
N THR A 303 -98.16 -30.65 134.38
CA THR A 303 -99.22 -30.73 135.40
C THR A 303 -99.57 -32.16 135.81
N ALA A 304 -99.29 -33.16 134.97
CA ALA A 304 -99.57 -34.57 135.28
C ALA A 304 -98.54 -35.18 136.26
N ASN A 305 -97.27 -34.78 136.16
CA ASN A 305 -96.17 -35.41 136.91
C ASN A 305 -96.26 -35.15 138.43
N ALA A 306 -96.82 -34.01 138.85
CA ALA A 306 -96.98 -33.66 140.27
C ALA A 306 -97.94 -34.58 141.05
N SER A 307 -98.80 -35.36 140.37
CA SER A 307 -99.84 -36.19 141.00
C SER A 307 -99.39 -37.62 141.33
N LEU A 308 -98.39 -38.14 140.61
CA LEU A 308 -97.95 -39.54 140.74
C LEU A 308 -96.99 -39.78 141.91
N THR A 309 -96.13 -38.82 142.22
CA THR A 309 -95.08 -38.94 143.26
C THR A 309 -95.63 -39.17 144.67
N SER A 310 -96.87 -38.76 144.94
CA SER A 310 -97.52 -38.91 146.26
C SER A 310 -97.97 -40.34 146.58
N LYS A 311 -98.16 -41.22 145.58
CA LYS A 311 -98.72 -42.57 145.77
C LYS A 311 -97.69 -43.69 145.90
N LEU A 312 -96.42 -43.43 145.55
CA LEU A 312 -95.39 -44.49 145.53
C LEU A 312 -94.82 -44.82 146.91
N SER A 313 -94.62 -43.84 147.81
CA SER A 313 -93.96 -44.09 149.11
C SER A 313 -94.83 -44.83 150.15
N GLN A 314 -96.06 -45.20 149.81
CA GLN A 314 -96.99 -45.88 150.74
C GLN A 314 -96.99 -47.41 150.56
N LEU A 315 -96.54 -47.93 149.40
CA LEU A 315 -96.63 -49.36 149.07
C LEU A 315 -95.35 -50.16 149.32
N GLU A 316 -94.22 -49.50 149.57
CA GLU A 316 -92.91 -50.16 149.74
C GLU A 316 -92.66 -50.68 151.17
N GLY A 317 -93.56 -50.40 152.12
CA GLY A 317 -93.40 -50.75 153.54
C GLY A 317 -93.83 -52.16 153.96
N GLU A 318 -94.64 -52.87 153.16
CA GLU A 318 -95.33 -54.10 153.61
C GLU A 318 -94.84 -55.41 152.96
N MET A 319 -94.00 -55.33 151.93
CA MET A 319 -93.83 -56.43 150.95
C MET A 319 -92.74 -57.49 151.25
N CYS A 320 -91.74 -57.22 152.09
CA CYS A 320 -90.49 -58.03 152.09
C CYS A 320 -90.09 -58.72 153.41
N SER A 321 -91.00 -58.88 154.39
CA SER A 321 -90.72 -59.73 155.57
C SER A 321 -91.06 -61.22 155.38
N MET A 322 -91.74 -61.61 154.27
CA MET A 322 -92.17 -63.00 154.02
C MET A 322 -92.01 -63.50 152.56
N ARG A 323 -90.75 -63.64 152.12
CA ARG A 323 -90.38 -64.74 151.20
C ARG A 323 -89.09 -65.48 151.58
N ASP A 324 -88.62 -65.25 152.80
CA ASP A 324 -87.71 -66.19 153.46
C ASP A 324 -88.40 -67.57 153.59
N ARG A 325 -87.64 -68.64 153.32
CA ARG A 325 -87.91 -70.08 153.58
C ARG A 325 -88.72 -70.88 152.53
N LEU A 326 -87.97 -71.79 151.87
CA LEU A 326 -88.32 -72.97 151.05
C LEU A 326 -88.36 -72.69 149.53
N SER A 327 -87.30 -72.91 148.72
CA SER A 327 -86.22 -73.94 148.73
C SER A 327 -86.79 -75.36 148.57
N GLU A 328 -86.31 -76.30 147.73
CA GLU A 328 -85.11 -76.49 146.89
C GLU A 328 -85.38 -77.68 145.91
N ALA A 329 -84.62 -78.08 144.86
CA ALA A 329 -83.37 -77.66 144.19
C ALA A 329 -83.28 -78.33 142.77
N ALA A 330 -82.12 -78.20 142.09
CA ALA A 330 -81.47 -79.20 141.20
C ALA A 330 -82.00 -79.46 139.76
N PHE A 331 -81.19 -79.81 138.74
CA PHE A 331 -79.71 -79.80 138.52
C PHE A 331 -79.40 -80.16 137.02
N ASP A 332 -78.12 -80.15 136.62
CA ASP A 332 -77.51 -80.49 135.31
C ASP A 332 -77.85 -79.63 134.05
N ARG A 333 -76.93 -79.15 133.19
CA ARG A 333 -75.47 -79.37 132.91
C ARG A 333 -75.12 -80.47 131.88
N SER A 334 -74.73 -80.04 130.68
CA SER A 334 -73.81 -80.75 129.76
C SER A 334 -73.16 -79.70 128.83
N ALA A 335 -72.00 -79.15 129.22
CA ALA A 335 -70.68 -79.45 128.63
C ALA A 335 -70.49 -78.83 127.22
N LEU A 336 -70.06 -77.56 127.04
CA LEU A 336 -69.16 -76.70 127.85
C LEU A 336 -67.71 -77.26 127.89
N THR A 337 -66.60 -76.51 127.78
CA THR A 337 -66.30 -75.05 127.89
C THR A 337 -64.95 -74.81 127.16
N ALA A 338 -64.59 -73.65 126.58
CA ALA A 338 -63.94 -72.49 127.23
C ALA A 338 -63.15 -71.74 126.12
N ASN A 339 -62.90 -70.43 126.11
CA ASN A 339 -63.20 -69.37 127.08
C ASN A 339 -63.19 -67.98 126.40
N PHE A 340 -64.01 -67.07 126.93
CA PHE A 340 -63.73 -65.65 127.21
C PHE A 340 -62.98 -64.79 126.15
N VAL A 341 -63.61 -63.85 125.42
CA VAL A 341 -64.27 -62.58 125.82
C VAL A 341 -63.30 -61.47 126.25
N ALA A 342 -63.45 -60.31 125.58
CA ALA A 342 -63.17 -58.93 125.98
C ALA A 342 -62.05 -58.15 125.25
N VAL A 343 -62.29 -56.83 125.22
CA VAL A 343 -61.41 -55.70 124.84
C VAL A 343 -61.34 -55.37 123.35
N GLU A 344 -62.36 -54.63 122.93
CA GLU A 344 -62.18 -53.51 122.00
C GLU A 344 -61.07 -52.57 122.54
N ALA A 345 -59.99 -52.43 121.79
CA ALA A 345 -59.09 -51.28 121.87
C ALA A 345 -58.63 -50.97 120.45
N ALA A 346 -59.48 -50.27 119.70
CA ALA A 346 -59.15 -49.80 118.37
C ALA A 346 -58.00 -48.76 118.41
N LYS A 347 -57.33 -48.64 117.26
CA LYS A 347 -56.54 -47.48 116.80
C LYS A 347 -55.01 -47.54 117.00
N ALA A 348 -54.37 -47.93 115.89
CA ALA A 348 -53.01 -47.56 115.47
C ALA A 348 -51.85 -48.18 116.29
N GLU A 349 -50.69 -48.49 115.72
CA GLU A 349 -50.05 -47.98 114.49
C GLU A 349 -49.33 -49.08 113.67
N LEU A 350 -49.22 -48.84 112.36
CA LEU A 350 -48.24 -49.42 111.41
C LEU A 350 -47.97 -50.94 111.45
N GLU A 351 -48.65 -51.69 110.57
CA GLU A 351 -47.98 -52.73 109.76
C GLU A 351 -48.83 -53.13 108.55
N ASP A 352 -48.72 -52.35 107.46
CA ASP A 352 -49.20 -52.77 106.13
C ASP A 352 -48.02 -53.08 105.21
N LEU A 353 -47.96 -54.35 104.81
CA LEU A 353 -47.43 -54.83 103.52
C LEU A 353 -45.91 -54.86 103.30
N TYR A 354 -45.21 -55.58 104.17
CA TYR A 354 -44.01 -56.34 103.80
C TYR A 354 -44.39 -57.66 103.08
N ARG A 355 -45.13 -57.60 101.95
CA ARG A 355 -45.56 -58.83 101.23
C ARG A 355 -45.80 -58.76 99.72
N ASP A 356 -45.05 -57.91 99.01
CA ASP A 356 -44.74 -58.13 97.58
C ASP A 356 -43.30 -58.64 97.42
N ALA A 357 -42.92 -59.59 98.27
CA ALA A 357 -41.59 -60.16 98.33
C ALA A 357 -41.59 -61.67 98.07
N ASN A 358 -40.90 -62.03 96.99
CA ASN A 358 -40.18 -63.29 96.77
C ASN A 358 -40.97 -64.54 96.34
N ASN A 359 -40.75 -64.91 95.07
CA ASN A 359 -40.13 -66.17 94.59
C ASN A 359 -40.40 -66.26 93.07
N GLU A 360 -39.54 -66.68 92.14
CA GLU A 360 -38.18 -67.29 92.06
C GLU A 360 -37.78 -67.14 90.56
N CYS A 361 -36.54 -67.20 90.04
CA CYS A 361 -35.16 -67.41 90.51
C CYS A 361 -34.26 -66.51 89.62
N GLU A 362 -33.19 -65.87 90.11
CA GLU A 362 -31.89 -66.46 90.46
C GLU A 362 -31.18 -67.26 89.35
N MET A 363 -30.28 -66.60 88.60
CA MET A 363 -28.81 -66.71 88.77
C MET A 363 -28.11 -66.01 87.60
N LEU A 364 -27.76 -64.73 87.74
CA LEU A 364 -26.47 -64.25 88.26
C LEU A 364 -25.24 -64.52 87.36
N GLN A 365 -24.78 -63.42 86.74
CA GLN A 365 -23.39 -63.07 86.44
C GLN A 365 -22.75 -63.76 85.19
N ARG A 366 -21.89 -63.08 84.40
CA ARG A 366 -20.87 -62.10 84.82
C ARG A 366 -20.65 -60.90 83.87
N ARG A 367 -20.92 -59.72 84.45
CA ARG A 367 -20.18 -58.42 84.33
C ARG A 367 -20.27 -57.61 83.03
N LEU A 368 -20.30 -56.28 83.25
CA LEU A 368 -20.19 -55.17 82.30
C LEU A 368 -21.45 -54.88 81.46
N ASN A 369 -22.23 -53.88 81.89
CA ASN A 369 -22.88 -52.83 81.08
C ASN A 369 -23.82 -51.99 81.97
N ALA A 370 -23.33 -50.85 82.44
CA ALA A 370 -24.15 -49.74 82.90
C ALA A 370 -23.97 -48.59 81.90
N ALA A 371 -25.05 -47.90 81.55
CA ALA A 371 -24.97 -46.77 80.62
C ALA A 371 -24.17 -45.61 81.24
N PRO A 372 -23.28 -44.94 80.48
CA PRO A 372 -22.56 -43.78 80.99
C PRO A 372 -23.52 -42.60 81.25
N VAL A 373 -23.27 -41.86 82.32
CA VAL A 373 -24.08 -40.72 82.74
C VAL A 373 -23.33 -39.43 82.37
N ARG A 374 -24.02 -38.50 81.70
CA ARG A 374 -23.51 -37.16 81.43
C ARG A 374 -23.92 -36.23 82.57
N THR A 375 -22.96 -35.50 83.13
CA THR A 375 -23.21 -34.49 84.15
C THR A 375 -22.61 -33.14 83.74
N HIS A 376 -23.40 -32.07 83.93
CA HIS A 376 -23.01 -30.70 83.62
C HIS A 376 -22.31 -30.04 84.82
N HIS A 377 -21.19 -29.38 84.58
CA HIS A 377 -20.31 -28.77 85.59
C HIS A 377 -19.89 -27.35 85.21
N TYR A 378 -19.61 -26.56 86.25
CA TYR A 378 -19.19 -25.17 86.16
C TYR A 378 -17.89 -24.95 86.94
N LYS A 379 -16.91 -24.28 86.34
CA LYS A 379 -15.68 -23.85 87.01
C LYS A 379 -15.37 -22.40 86.69
N LYS A 380 -15.19 -21.58 87.73
CA LYS A 380 -14.71 -20.19 87.61
C LYS A 380 -13.25 -20.10 88.02
N PHE A 381 -12.45 -19.41 87.20
CA PHE A 381 -11.06 -19.07 87.49
C PHE A 381 -10.93 -17.60 87.87
N ASN A 382 -10.07 -17.31 88.85
CA ASN A 382 -9.76 -15.95 89.25
C ASN A 382 -8.72 -15.34 88.30
N GLY A 383 -8.78 -14.02 88.10
CA GLY A 383 -7.93 -13.30 87.16
C GLY A 383 -8.74 -12.39 86.24
N ASP A 384 -8.18 -11.23 85.92
CA ASP A 384 -8.88 -10.17 85.20
C ASP A 384 -8.52 -10.15 83.71
N GLU A 385 -7.35 -10.67 83.33
CA GLU A 385 -6.79 -10.61 81.97
C GLU A 385 -6.98 -11.89 81.14
N TRP A 386 -7.98 -12.72 81.49
CA TRP A 386 -8.27 -13.97 80.76
C TRP A 386 -8.72 -13.74 79.32
N ASN A 387 -9.15 -12.52 78.96
CA ASN A 387 -9.43 -12.11 77.59
C ASN A 387 -8.20 -12.24 76.67
N VAL A 388 -6.98 -11.98 77.17
CA VAL A 388 -5.74 -12.10 76.38
C VAL A 388 -5.52 -13.53 75.93
N VAL A 389 -5.77 -14.51 76.82
CA VAL A 389 -5.65 -15.94 76.49
C VAL A 389 -6.83 -16.40 75.64
N LEU A 390 -8.06 -16.02 75.99
CA LEU A 390 -9.28 -16.46 75.30
C LEU A 390 -9.34 -16.02 73.83
N TYR A 391 -8.89 -14.80 73.52
CA TYR A 391 -8.84 -14.30 72.14
C TYR A 391 -7.49 -14.50 71.45
N GLY A 392 -6.40 -14.55 72.20
CA GLY A 392 -5.05 -14.71 71.64
C GLY A 392 -4.62 -16.15 71.42
N ARG A 393 -5.11 -17.09 72.25
CA ARG A 393 -4.75 -18.53 72.26
C ARG A 393 -5.95 -19.42 72.59
N PRO A 394 -7.05 -19.37 71.81
CA PRO A 394 -8.25 -20.14 72.06
C PRO A 394 -8.02 -21.66 71.99
N HIS A 395 -7.14 -22.14 71.10
CA HIS A 395 -6.92 -23.58 70.95
C HIS A 395 -6.04 -24.14 72.08
N GLU A 396 -4.96 -23.46 72.47
CA GLU A 396 -4.18 -23.85 73.67
C GLU A 396 -5.04 -23.85 74.93
N LEU A 397 -5.92 -22.85 75.10
CA LEU A 397 -6.83 -22.75 76.25
C LEU A 397 -7.80 -23.94 76.31
N MET A 398 -8.43 -24.27 75.18
CA MET A 398 -9.36 -25.39 75.07
C MET A 398 -8.66 -26.74 75.35
N GLU A 399 -7.46 -26.94 74.78
CA GLU A 399 -6.69 -28.17 74.98
C GLU A 399 -6.29 -28.31 76.45
N VAL A 400 -5.62 -27.31 77.03
CA VAL A 400 -5.13 -27.34 78.42
C VAL A 400 -6.27 -27.53 79.42
N PHE A 401 -7.41 -26.87 79.21
CA PHE A 401 -8.59 -27.05 80.05
C PHE A 401 -9.11 -28.49 80.01
N THR A 402 -9.26 -29.04 78.81
CA THR A 402 -9.74 -30.41 78.59
C THR A 402 -8.78 -31.44 79.18
N GLU A 403 -7.46 -31.22 79.09
CA GLU A 403 -6.46 -32.07 79.74
C GLU A 403 -6.57 -32.09 81.27
N GLU A 404 -6.74 -30.92 81.90
CA GLU A 404 -6.84 -30.85 83.36
C GLU A 404 -8.18 -31.37 83.90
N VAL A 405 -9.29 -31.16 83.19
CA VAL A 405 -10.57 -31.79 83.52
C VAL A 405 -10.48 -33.32 83.36
N SER A 406 -9.87 -33.80 82.27
CA SER A 406 -9.63 -35.24 82.04
C SER A 406 -8.78 -35.85 83.16
N THR A 407 -7.73 -35.15 83.58
CA THR A 407 -6.84 -35.56 84.68
C THR A 407 -7.55 -35.55 86.04
N ALA A 408 -8.36 -34.51 86.31
CA ALA A 408 -9.10 -34.35 87.57
C ALA A 408 -10.18 -35.45 87.74
N CYS A 409 -10.93 -35.73 86.68
CA CYS A 409 -12.04 -36.68 86.70
C CYS A 409 -11.63 -38.12 86.35
N LYS A 410 -10.39 -38.34 85.89
CA LYS A 410 -9.86 -39.62 85.38
C LYS A 410 -10.69 -40.21 84.22
N VAL A 411 -11.24 -39.35 83.37
CA VAL A 411 -12.00 -39.72 82.17
C VAL A 411 -11.17 -39.43 80.90
N PRO A 412 -11.40 -40.13 79.78
CA PRO A 412 -10.79 -39.78 78.49
C PRO A 412 -11.11 -38.34 78.07
N LYS A 413 -10.21 -37.70 77.30
CA LYS A 413 -10.44 -36.34 76.77
C LYS A 413 -11.76 -36.25 75.98
N ASP A 414 -12.04 -37.27 75.17
CA ASP A 414 -13.24 -37.37 74.33
C ASP A 414 -14.56 -37.51 75.12
N SER A 415 -14.49 -37.67 76.45
CA SER A 415 -15.66 -37.71 77.33
C SER A 415 -16.06 -36.34 77.89
N ILE A 416 -15.35 -35.29 77.48
CA ILE A 416 -15.60 -33.89 77.85
C ILE A 416 -16.16 -33.17 76.62
N GLU A 417 -17.37 -32.65 76.72
CA GLU A 417 -18.10 -32.03 75.61
C GLU A 417 -18.69 -30.68 76.02
N ASN A 418 -19.19 -29.91 75.05
CA ASN A 418 -19.91 -28.65 75.27
C ASN A 418 -19.12 -27.60 76.10
N VAL A 419 -17.80 -27.63 76.05
CA VAL A 419 -16.95 -26.63 76.74
C VAL A 419 -17.19 -25.25 76.12
N THR A 420 -17.68 -24.32 76.94
CA THR A 420 -17.87 -22.92 76.58
C THR A 420 -17.23 -22.00 77.60
N PHE A 421 -16.65 -20.91 77.12
CA PHE A 421 -15.93 -19.93 77.93
C PHE A 421 -16.66 -18.59 77.93
N THR A 422 -16.97 -18.07 79.12
CA THR A 422 -17.65 -16.78 79.30
C THR A 422 -16.76 -15.77 80.03
N LEU A 423 -16.90 -14.50 79.65
CA LEU A 423 -16.05 -13.38 80.10
C LEU A 423 -16.56 -12.76 81.40
N GLY A 424 -15.68 -12.66 82.40
CA GLY A 424 -15.96 -12.07 83.71
C GLY A 424 -15.34 -12.87 84.85
N SER A 425 -14.01 -12.90 84.91
CA SER A 425 -13.17 -13.96 85.53
C SER A 425 -13.52 -15.35 84.97
N LEU A 426 -12.66 -15.90 84.11
CA LEU A 426 -12.98 -16.98 83.16
C LEU A 426 -13.89 -18.05 83.75
N ALA A 427 -15.12 -18.09 83.24
CA ALA A 427 -16.14 -19.04 83.65
C ALA A 427 -16.31 -20.09 82.55
N CYS A 428 -16.20 -21.36 82.93
CA CYS A 428 -16.19 -22.50 82.04
C CYS A 428 -17.39 -23.40 82.35
N ASP A 429 -18.29 -23.55 81.39
CA ASP A 429 -19.45 -24.44 81.43
C ASP A 429 -19.16 -25.63 80.51
N PHE A 430 -19.31 -26.86 81.00
CA PHE A 430 -18.92 -28.07 80.27
C PHE A 430 -19.64 -29.32 80.77
N ASP A 431 -19.75 -30.32 79.90
CA ASP A 431 -20.32 -31.63 80.22
C ASP A 431 -19.21 -32.67 80.39
N VAL A 432 -19.34 -33.52 81.41
CA VAL A 432 -18.46 -34.67 81.64
C VAL A 432 -19.29 -35.95 81.60
N THR A 433 -18.88 -36.87 80.73
CA THR A 433 -19.47 -38.22 80.63
C THR A 433 -18.65 -39.20 81.46
N HIS A 434 -19.28 -39.89 82.42
CA HIS A 434 -18.60 -40.80 83.34
C HIS A 434 -19.42 -42.05 83.66
N ALA A 435 -18.81 -43.01 84.36
CA ALA A 435 -19.50 -44.22 84.80
C ALA A 435 -20.55 -43.92 85.88
N ALA A 436 -21.61 -44.74 85.92
CA ALA A 436 -22.81 -44.52 86.74
C ALA A 436 -22.61 -44.76 88.25
N ASP A 437 -21.44 -45.24 88.66
CA ASP A 437 -21.03 -45.44 90.06
C ASP A 437 -20.43 -44.16 90.69
N ILE A 438 -20.17 -43.12 89.90
CA ILE A 438 -19.69 -41.82 90.37
C ILE A 438 -20.86 -40.83 90.40
N SER A 439 -21.13 -40.20 91.56
CA SER A 439 -22.19 -39.19 91.66
C SER A 439 -21.75 -37.83 91.09
N LYS A 440 -22.71 -36.98 90.72
CA LYS A 440 -22.44 -35.62 90.22
C LYS A 440 -21.62 -34.81 91.23
N GLU A 441 -21.91 -34.98 92.51
CA GLU A 441 -21.24 -34.32 93.63
C GLU A 441 -19.80 -34.82 93.78
N ALA A 442 -19.52 -36.09 93.51
CA ALA A 442 -18.16 -36.64 93.52
C ALA A 442 -17.30 -36.08 92.36
N VAL A 443 -17.88 -35.93 91.16
CA VAL A 443 -17.19 -35.29 90.02
C VAL A 443 -16.95 -33.79 90.31
N ALA A 444 -17.95 -33.07 90.84
CA ALA A 444 -17.80 -31.69 91.26
C ALA A 444 -16.79 -31.52 92.42
N ALA A 445 -16.68 -32.48 93.34
CA ALA A 445 -15.66 -32.51 94.38
C ALA A 445 -14.26 -32.67 93.78
N CYS A 446 -14.08 -33.56 92.80
CA CYS A 446 -12.79 -33.72 92.11
C CYS A 446 -12.39 -32.44 91.36
N ILE A 447 -13.32 -31.80 90.65
CA ILE A 447 -13.08 -30.54 89.90
C ILE A 447 -12.84 -29.34 90.85
N SER A 448 -13.49 -29.28 92.01
CA SER A 448 -13.26 -28.20 92.99
C SER A 448 -11.93 -28.36 93.73
N GLN A 449 -11.51 -29.59 94.02
CA GLN A 449 -10.24 -29.90 94.72
C GLN A 449 -9.02 -29.95 93.79
N HIS A 450 -9.19 -30.15 92.48
CA HIS A 450 -8.08 -30.11 91.54
C HIS A 450 -7.51 -28.69 91.40
N PRO A 451 -6.17 -28.49 91.47
CA PRO A 451 -5.56 -27.16 91.51
C PRO A 451 -5.46 -26.45 90.15
N PHE A 452 -5.66 -27.15 89.01
CA PHE A 452 -5.59 -26.57 87.66
C PHE A 452 -4.28 -25.78 87.39
N ASN A 453 -3.15 -26.45 87.61
CA ASN A 453 -1.82 -25.83 87.54
C ASN A 453 -1.38 -25.51 86.10
N ARG A 454 -1.89 -26.20 85.08
CA ARG A 454 -1.58 -25.91 83.67
C ARG A 454 -2.38 -24.71 83.18
N MET A 455 -3.67 -24.61 83.53
CA MET A 455 -4.48 -23.41 83.29
C MET A 455 -3.85 -22.18 83.96
N GLN A 456 -3.41 -22.29 85.21
CA GLN A 456 -2.72 -21.19 85.89
C GLN A 456 -1.42 -20.80 85.18
N ARG A 457 -0.60 -21.77 84.74
CA ARG A 457 0.62 -21.47 83.96
C ARG A 457 0.33 -20.81 82.62
N LEU A 458 -0.76 -21.17 81.94
CA LEU A 458 -1.18 -20.53 80.69
C LEU A 458 -1.62 -19.08 80.92
N TYR A 459 -2.26 -18.78 82.06
CA TYR A 459 -2.58 -17.43 82.49
C TYR A 459 -1.34 -16.63 82.91
N ASP A 460 -0.39 -17.25 83.62
CA ASP A 460 0.85 -16.60 84.01
C ASP A 460 1.72 -16.28 82.78
N ASP A 461 1.75 -17.17 81.78
CA ASP A 461 2.40 -17.00 80.48
C ASP A 461 1.49 -16.35 79.42
N ARG A 462 0.45 -15.59 79.80
CA ARG A 462 -0.55 -15.03 78.84
C ARG A 462 0.00 -14.12 77.74
N TYR A 463 1.21 -13.58 77.91
CA TYR A 463 1.94 -12.81 76.89
C TYR A 463 3.10 -13.58 76.21
N GLY A 464 3.28 -14.85 76.54
CA GLY A 464 4.25 -15.74 75.89
C GLY A 464 3.96 -16.03 74.42
N VAL A 465 4.93 -16.67 73.76
CA VAL A 465 4.86 -17.03 72.34
C VAL A 465 3.81 -18.11 72.13
N LYS A 466 2.85 -17.86 71.21
CA LYS A 466 1.85 -18.85 70.77
C LYS A 466 2.53 -20.09 70.17
N LYS A 467 1.91 -21.25 70.29
CA LYS A 467 2.41 -22.55 69.81
C LYS A 467 1.28 -23.29 69.09
N GLY A 468 1.64 -24.43 68.47
CA GLY A 468 0.68 -25.32 67.82
C GLY A 468 -0.22 -24.60 66.81
N ILE A 469 -1.53 -24.82 66.94
CA ILE A 469 -2.55 -24.30 66.03
C ILE A 469 -2.65 -22.77 66.10
N ASP A 470 -2.54 -22.16 67.29
CA ASP A 470 -2.69 -20.71 67.45
C ASP A 470 -1.54 -19.93 66.77
N LEU A 471 -0.32 -20.49 66.73
CA LEU A 471 0.79 -19.92 65.96
C LEU A 471 0.63 -20.14 64.45
N ALA A 472 0.14 -21.30 64.04
CA ALA A 472 -0.10 -21.60 62.63
C ALA A 472 -1.19 -20.69 62.03
N ASN A 473 -2.24 -20.37 62.80
CA ASN A 473 -3.28 -19.44 62.39
C ASN A 473 -2.76 -18.01 62.19
N ASP A 474 -1.89 -17.51 63.08
CA ASP A 474 -1.25 -16.20 62.92
C ASP A 474 -0.38 -16.13 61.65
N GLU A 475 0.38 -17.20 61.35
CA GLU A 475 1.21 -17.27 60.15
C GLU A 475 0.38 -17.45 58.87
N ILE A 476 -0.74 -18.18 58.92
CA ILE A 476 -1.71 -18.26 57.82
C ILE A 476 -2.27 -16.86 57.52
N GLN A 477 -2.76 -16.12 58.52
CA GLN A 477 -3.27 -14.76 58.33
C GLN A 477 -2.20 -13.81 57.77
N ARG A 478 -0.94 -13.96 58.20
CA ARG A 478 0.20 -13.22 57.65
C ARG A 478 0.43 -13.53 56.17
N LEU A 479 0.43 -14.82 55.80
CA LEU A 479 0.63 -15.28 54.43
C LEU A 479 -0.56 -14.90 53.53
N GLU A 480 -1.79 -14.95 54.03
CA GLU A 480 -2.99 -14.47 53.34
C GLU A 480 -2.90 -12.97 53.04
N ALA A 481 -2.50 -12.14 54.01
CA ALA A 481 -2.29 -10.71 53.80
C ALA A 481 -1.16 -10.41 52.79
N GLN A 482 -0.07 -11.19 52.82
CA GLN A 482 0.99 -11.09 51.81
C GLN A 482 0.50 -11.53 50.42
N HIS A 483 -0.28 -12.61 50.32
CA HIS A 483 -0.87 -13.09 49.08
C HIS A 483 -1.85 -12.07 48.50
N GLU A 484 -2.69 -11.43 49.33
CA GLU A 484 -3.59 -10.36 48.90
C GLU A 484 -2.80 -9.14 48.37
N SER A 485 -1.69 -8.78 49.02
CA SER A 485 -0.79 -7.70 48.56
C SER A 485 -0.15 -8.03 47.21
N HIS A 486 0.44 -9.22 47.05
CA HIS A 486 1.03 -9.65 45.78
C HIS A 486 -0.03 -9.81 44.68
N THR A 487 -1.26 -10.23 45.01
CA THR A 487 -2.37 -10.32 44.05
C THR A 487 -2.72 -8.94 43.50
N LYS A 488 -2.78 -7.92 44.35
CA LYS A 488 -3.01 -6.52 43.94
C LYS A 488 -1.88 -6.02 43.02
N GLU A 489 -0.63 -6.29 43.39
CA GLU A 489 0.54 -5.93 42.58
C GLU A 489 0.54 -6.64 41.21
N ILE A 490 0.23 -7.94 41.16
CA ILE A 490 0.06 -8.70 39.92
C ILE A 490 -1.05 -8.08 39.07
N THR A 491 -2.23 -7.78 39.62
CA THR A 491 -3.32 -7.16 38.82
C THR A 491 -2.94 -5.78 38.28
N TYR A 492 -2.16 -4.98 39.01
CA TYR A 492 -1.64 -3.71 38.54
C TYR A 492 -0.62 -3.91 37.40
N LEU A 493 0.29 -4.87 37.53
CA LEU A 493 1.27 -5.20 36.49
C LEU A 493 0.61 -5.78 35.24
N THR A 494 -0.38 -6.67 35.37
CA THR A 494 -1.19 -7.18 34.25
C THR A 494 -1.89 -6.03 33.52
N THR A 495 -2.60 -5.15 34.24
CA THR A 495 -3.24 -3.97 33.63
C THR A 495 -2.22 -3.06 32.93
N THR A 496 -0.99 -2.96 33.46
CA THR A 496 0.07 -2.18 32.83
C THR A 496 0.61 -2.86 31.56
N ILE A 497 0.75 -4.19 31.57
CA ILE A 497 1.13 -5.00 30.40
C ILE A 497 0.06 -4.87 29.31
N ASP A 498 -1.23 -5.06 29.63
CA ASP A 498 -2.34 -4.94 28.67
C ASP A 498 -2.35 -3.57 27.97
N ASN A 499 -2.08 -2.49 28.72
CA ASN A 499 -1.95 -1.14 28.17
C ASN A 499 -0.72 -1.01 27.25
N VAL A 500 0.43 -1.58 27.63
CA VAL A 500 1.64 -1.56 26.81
C VAL A 500 1.46 -2.39 25.54
N GLU A 501 0.85 -3.58 25.62
CA GLU A 501 0.52 -4.41 24.47
C GLU A 501 -0.43 -3.68 23.51
N LYS A 502 -1.46 -3.00 24.02
CA LYS A 502 -2.33 -2.17 23.21
C LYS A 502 -1.56 -1.05 22.49
N THR A 503 -0.72 -0.29 23.20
CA THR A 503 0.09 0.77 22.56
C THR A 503 1.09 0.22 21.54
N ASN A 504 1.60 -1.00 21.73
CA ASN A 504 2.45 -1.66 20.75
C ASN A 504 1.66 -2.06 19.49
N GLU A 505 0.39 -2.45 19.62
CA GLU A 505 -0.46 -2.76 18.46
C GLU A 505 -0.84 -1.50 17.69
N ASP A 506 -1.24 -0.43 18.39
CA ASP A 506 -1.49 0.89 17.80
C ASP A 506 -0.24 1.38 17.01
N LEU A 507 0.96 1.26 17.59
CA LEU A 507 2.23 1.61 16.94
C LEU A 507 2.60 0.71 15.74
N LYS A 508 2.22 -0.57 15.75
CA LYS A 508 2.40 -1.45 14.57
C LYS A 508 1.49 -1.01 13.42
N GLU A 509 0.26 -0.60 13.71
CA GLU A 509 -0.67 -0.10 12.70
C GLU A 509 -0.18 1.24 12.11
N GLU A 510 0.30 2.16 12.95
CA GLU A 510 0.98 3.39 12.48
C GLU A 510 2.21 3.08 11.61
N LEU A 511 3.04 2.12 12.00
CA LEU A 511 4.21 1.70 11.23
C LEU A 511 3.83 1.05 9.88
N ALA A 512 2.78 0.22 9.86
CA ALA A 512 2.26 -0.37 8.62
C ALA A 512 1.73 0.71 7.67
N ASN A 513 1.00 1.70 8.19
CA ASN A 513 0.52 2.85 7.43
C ASN A 513 1.67 3.73 6.92
N ALA A 514 2.71 3.95 7.72
CA ALA A 514 3.93 4.65 7.31
C ALA A 514 4.66 3.92 6.17
N ASN A 515 4.85 2.59 6.28
CA ASN A 515 5.48 1.78 5.23
C ASN A 515 4.67 1.76 3.93
N ASN A 516 3.33 1.73 4.01
CA ASN A 516 2.47 1.83 2.83
C ASN A 516 2.59 3.20 2.15
N ASN A 517 2.69 4.29 2.92
CA ASN A 517 2.95 5.63 2.39
C ASN A 517 4.34 5.74 1.77
N ASP A 518 5.37 5.16 2.38
CA ASP A 518 6.73 5.14 1.85
C ASP A 518 6.82 4.37 0.53
N ALA A 519 6.19 3.19 0.44
CA ALA A 519 6.05 2.45 -0.80
C ALA A 519 5.28 3.21 -1.89
N ALA A 520 4.27 4.01 -1.52
CA ALA A 520 3.53 4.87 -2.45
C ALA A 520 4.35 6.10 -2.89
N LEU A 521 5.24 6.62 -2.04
CA LEU A 521 6.20 7.66 -2.40
C LEU A 521 7.30 7.13 -3.31
N GLN A 522 7.86 5.95 -3.04
CA GLN A 522 8.87 5.32 -3.90
C GLN A 522 8.33 5.11 -5.33
N ARG A 523 7.12 4.56 -5.49
CA ARG A 523 6.48 4.43 -6.81
C ARG A 523 6.34 5.77 -7.54
N LYS A 524 6.08 6.88 -6.81
CA LYS A 524 6.03 8.23 -7.42
C LYS A 524 7.42 8.71 -7.82
N ILE A 525 8.46 8.41 -7.04
CA ILE A 525 9.86 8.69 -7.39
C ILE A 525 10.24 7.94 -8.66
N ASP A 526 9.99 6.62 -8.72
CA ASP A 526 10.29 5.78 -9.89
C ASP A 526 9.61 6.34 -11.17
N ILE A 527 8.34 6.74 -11.07
CA ILE A 527 7.59 7.38 -12.18
C ILE A 527 8.20 8.74 -12.56
N LEU A 528 8.64 9.54 -11.60
CA LEU A 528 9.27 10.84 -11.86
C LEU A 528 10.66 10.68 -12.50
N GLU A 529 11.45 9.69 -12.11
CA GLU A 529 12.73 9.36 -12.74
C GLU A 529 12.55 8.91 -14.19
N VAL A 530 11.59 8.02 -14.48
CA VAL A 530 11.27 7.62 -15.86
C VAL A 530 10.83 8.83 -16.69
N ASN A 531 9.98 9.70 -16.16
CA ASN A 531 9.56 10.91 -16.85
C ASN A 531 10.72 11.89 -17.07
N HIS A 532 11.63 12.03 -16.09
CA HIS A 532 12.82 12.87 -16.20
C HIS A 532 13.71 12.40 -17.35
N ASN A 533 14.04 11.11 -17.38
CA ASN A 533 14.86 10.50 -18.44
C ASN A 533 14.21 10.69 -19.84
N ILE A 534 12.88 10.55 -19.95
CA ILE A 534 12.15 10.82 -21.20
C ILE A 534 12.24 12.30 -21.60
N THR A 535 12.17 13.23 -20.64
CA THR A 535 12.32 14.67 -20.94
C THR A 535 13.75 15.06 -21.31
N GLU A 536 14.75 14.43 -20.69
CA GLU A 536 16.17 14.65 -21.00
C GLU A 536 16.51 14.13 -22.40
N GLN A 537 16.06 12.92 -22.76
CA GLN A 537 16.18 12.37 -24.11
C GLN A 537 15.57 13.32 -25.17
N LYS A 538 14.35 13.82 -24.93
CA LYS A 538 13.69 14.79 -25.84
C LYS A 538 14.45 16.11 -25.95
N LEU A 539 15.07 16.58 -24.86
CA LEU A 539 15.90 17.78 -24.88
C LEU A 539 17.19 17.55 -25.68
N GLN A 540 17.78 16.37 -25.60
CA GLN A 540 18.95 15.98 -26.37
C GLN A 540 18.63 15.91 -27.87
N ASP A 541 17.54 15.23 -28.24
CA ASP A 541 17.05 15.14 -29.64
C ASP A 541 16.75 16.54 -30.23
N ALA A 542 16.11 17.42 -29.44
CA ALA A 542 15.85 18.80 -29.83
C ALA A 542 17.16 19.60 -30.00
N THR A 543 18.14 19.39 -29.11
CA THR A 543 19.47 20.03 -29.19
C THR A 543 20.24 19.60 -30.45
N GLU A 544 20.23 18.31 -30.78
CA GLU A 544 20.79 17.83 -32.05
C GLU A 544 20.10 18.46 -33.26
N THR A 545 18.78 18.60 -33.22
CA THR A 545 18.00 19.21 -34.30
C THR A 545 18.35 20.68 -34.46
N ILE A 546 18.52 21.43 -33.36
CA ILE A 546 18.98 22.83 -33.36
C ILE A 546 20.40 22.95 -33.93
N ASN A 547 21.31 22.03 -33.59
CA ASN A 547 22.68 22.01 -34.11
C ASN A 547 22.72 21.72 -35.62
N LYS A 548 21.91 20.77 -36.11
CA LYS A 548 21.74 20.48 -37.54
C LYS A 548 21.18 21.71 -38.28
N LEU A 549 20.16 22.37 -37.71
CA LEU A 549 19.61 23.60 -38.27
C LEU A 549 20.65 24.73 -38.31
N HIS A 550 21.49 24.89 -37.28
CA HIS A 550 22.58 25.88 -37.27
C HIS A 550 23.62 25.63 -38.37
N SER A 551 24.04 24.37 -38.58
CA SER A 551 24.96 23.99 -39.68
C SER A 551 24.36 24.40 -41.02
N ASN A 552 23.13 23.96 -41.30
CA ASN A 552 22.43 24.28 -42.55
C ASN A 552 22.28 25.80 -42.78
N LEU A 553 22.04 26.56 -41.71
CA LEU A 553 21.88 28.02 -41.77
C LEU A 553 23.24 28.71 -42.03
N THR A 554 24.33 28.17 -41.49
CA THR A 554 25.70 28.63 -41.78
C THR A 554 26.12 28.30 -43.23
N GLU A 555 25.78 27.12 -43.73
CA GLU A 555 26.00 26.74 -45.13
C GLU A 555 25.22 27.64 -46.09
N LEU A 556 23.93 27.90 -45.81
CA LEU A 556 23.10 28.85 -46.55
C LEU A 556 23.65 30.28 -46.50
N HIS A 557 24.21 30.70 -45.37
CA HIS A 557 24.83 32.02 -45.23
C HIS A 557 26.08 32.14 -46.10
N ASN A 558 26.97 31.15 -46.07
CA ASN A 558 28.18 31.12 -46.90
C ASN A 558 27.83 31.10 -48.40
N ALA A 559 26.83 30.31 -48.80
CA ALA A 559 26.35 30.27 -50.18
C ALA A 559 25.71 31.60 -50.62
N LYS A 560 24.99 32.28 -49.71
CA LYS A 560 24.44 33.62 -49.96
C LYS A 560 25.57 34.64 -50.19
N GLU A 561 26.60 34.67 -49.35
CA GLU A 561 27.74 35.57 -49.55
C GLU A 561 28.48 35.30 -50.86
N GLU A 562 28.61 34.04 -51.27
CA GLU A 562 29.23 33.68 -52.55
C GLU A 562 28.41 34.20 -53.73
N VAL A 563 27.07 34.06 -53.67
CA VAL A 563 26.16 34.63 -54.68
C VAL A 563 26.23 36.17 -54.69
N GLU A 564 26.34 36.82 -53.53
CA GLU A 564 26.48 38.28 -53.44
C GLU A 564 27.81 38.75 -54.05
N ARG A 565 28.94 38.10 -53.72
CA ARG A 565 30.25 38.39 -54.35
C ARG A 565 30.25 38.16 -55.87
N ASN A 566 29.59 37.10 -56.35
CA ASN A 566 29.44 36.84 -57.77
C ASN A 566 28.54 37.89 -58.46
N LEU A 567 27.49 38.36 -57.79
CA LEU A 567 26.63 39.43 -58.30
C LEU A 567 27.41 40.76 -58.42
N GLU A 568 28.18 41.12 -57.40
CA GLU A 568 29.04 42.32 -57.40
C GLU A 568 30.04 42.27 -58.58
N ALA A 569 30.71 41.14 -58.78
CA ALA A 569 31.62 40.94 -59.91
C ALA A 569 30.91 41.08 -61.27
N MET A 570 29.75 40.43 -61.45
CA MET A 570 28.94 40.54 -62.67
C MET A 570 28.43 41.97 -62.91
N THR A 571 28.12 42.74 -61.86
CA THR A 571 27.76 44.16 -62.02
C THR A 571 28.95 45.02 -62.44
N ALA A 572 30.16 44.75 -61.93
CA ALA A 572 31.36 45.46 -62.35
C ALA A 572 31.71 45.15 -63.82
N GLU A 573 31.64 43.88 -64.25
CA GLU A 573 31.84 43.52 -65.66
C GLU A 573 30.79 44.17 -66.58
N ARG A 574 29.52 44.21 -66.16
CA ARG A 574 28.46 44.92 -66.90
C ARG A 574 28.79 46.40 -67.05
N ASP A 575 29.23 47.05 -65.99
CA ASP A 575 29.49 48.50 -66.00
C ASP A 575 30.71 48.82 -66.88
N GLU A 576 31.77 48.00 -66.84
CA GLU A 576 32.91 48.10 -67.77
C GLU A 576 32.50 47.86 -69.23
N LEU A 577 31.63 46.88 -69.51
CA LEU A 577 31.08 46.65 -70.84
C LEU A 577 30.19 47.80 -71.32
N THR A 578 29.48 48.47 -70.41
CA THR A 578 28.63 49.62 -70.72
C THR A 578 29.47 50.85 -71.06
N GLU A 579 30.56 51.09 -70.33
CA GLU A 579 31.55 52.14 -70.64
C GLU A 579 32.23 51.89 -72.00
N LYS A 580 32.65 50.65 -72.27
CA LYS A 580 33.19 50.25 -73.58
C LYS A 580 32.18 50.44 -74.71
N LEU A 581 30.92 50.07 -74.49
CA LEU A 581 29.85 50.26 -75.48
C LEU A 581 29.66 51.74 -75.81
N GLN A 582 29.58 52.60 -74.79
CA GLN A 582 29.48 54.05 -74.98
C GLN A 582 30.66 54.59 -75.79
N SER A 583 31.90 54.21 -75.43
CA SER A 583 33.09 54.61 -76.18
C SER A 583 33.08 54.14 -77.65
N THR A 584 32.50 52.96 -77.94
CA THR A 584 32.35 52.50 -79.33
C THR A 584 31.24 53.22 -80.09
N GLU A 585 30.16 53.64 -79.41
CA GLU A 585 29.09 54.43 -80.00
C GLU A 585 29.59 55.86 -80.32
N ASP A 586 30.31 56.49 -79.39
CA ASP A 586 30.93 57.81 -79.58
C ASP A 586 31.91 57.80 -80.78
N ALA A 587 32.73 56.75 -80.90
CA ALA A 587 33.67 56.57 -82.00
C ALA A 587 32.95 56.27 -83.34
N LYS A 588 31.83 55.55 -83.31
CA LYS A 588 30.98 55.31 -84.48
C LYS A 588 30.35 56.62 -84.96
N GLU A 589 29.80 57.45 -84.07
CA GLU A 589 29.27 58.76 -84.43
C GLU A 589 30.34 59.68 -85.04
N GLU A 590 31.59 59.61 -84.56
CA GLU A 590 32.71 60.33 -85.17
C GLU A 590 33.02 59.83 -86.59
N VAL A 591 33.01 58.51 -86.81
CA VAL A 591 33.17 57.92 -88.15
C VAL A 591 32.00 58.29 -89.07
N GLU A 592 30.77 58.30 -88.58
CA GLU A 592 29.59 58.73 -89.34
C GLU A 592 29.70 60.21 -89.75
N ARG A 593 30.06 61.12 -88.82
CA ARG A 593 30.34 62.53 -89.12
C ARG A 593 31.46 62.72 -90.14
N ASN A 594 32.55 61.95 -90.04
CA ASN A 594 33.65 61.98 -91.00
C ASN A 594 33.24 61.43 -92.38
N LEU A 595 32.37 60.42 -92.42
CA LEU A 595 31.81 59.87 -93.66
C LEU A 595 30.90 60.91 -94.34
N GLU A 596 30.01 61.56 -93.59
CA GLU A 596 29.14 62.64 -94.09
C GLU A 596 29.97 63.77 -94.69
N ALA A 597 31.02 64.22 -94.00
CA ALA A 597 31.96 65.23 -94.50
C ALA A 597 32.65 64.78 -95.80
N MET A 598 33.18 63.56 -95.87
CA MET A 598 33.78 63.02 -97.10
C MET A 598 32.76 62.85 -98.24
N THR A 599 31.49 62.55 -97.96
CA THR A 599 30.45 62.52 -99.00
C THR A 599 30.13 63.92 -99.52
N ALA A 600 30.12 64.94 -98.66
CA ALA A 600 29.95 66.33 -99.09
C ALA A 600 31.14 66.82 -99.94
N GLU A 601 32.39 66.53 -99.54
CA GLU A 601 33.58 66.84 -100.34
C GLU A 601 33.57 66.11 -101.69
N ARG A 602 33.18 64.82 -101.71
CA ARG A 602 33.01 64.07 -102.95
C ARG A 602 31.98 64.73 -103.86
N ASP A 603 30.83 65.11 -103.32
CA ASP A 603 29.73 65.67 -104.10
C ASP A 603 30.13 67.04 -104.70
N GLU A 604 30.80 67.90 -103.92
CA GLU A 604 31.41 69.15 -104.41
C GLU A 604 32.46 68.90 -105.50
N LEU A 605 33.28 67.85 -105.36
CA LEU A 605 34.27 67.47 -106.37
C LEU A 605 33.62 66.95 -107.66
N THR A 606 32.52 66.20 -107.59
CA THR A 606 31.76 65.79 -108.79
C THR A 606 31.05 66.97 -109.46
N GLU A 607 30.54 67.94 -108.69
CA GLU A 607 29.97 69.18 -109.26
C GLU A 607 31.04 69.99 -109.99
N LYS A 608 32.23 70.14 -109.39
CA LYS A 608 33.39 70.75 -110.05
C LYS A 608 33.84 69.98 -111.29
N LEU A 609 33.87 68.65 -111.23
CA LEU A 609 34.22 67.80 -112.38
C LEU A 609 33.24 68.02 -113.53
N GLN A 610 31.94 67.95 -113.26
CA GLN A 610 30.89 68.23 -114.26
C GLN A 610 31.06 69.62 -114.86
N SER A 611 31.28 70.65 -114.05
CA SER A 611 31.54 72.01 -114.53
C SER A 611 32.79 72.10 -115.43
N THR A 612 33.85 71.34 -115.15
CA THR A 612 35.03 71.29 -116.03
C THR A 612 34.81 70.48 -117.30
N GLU A 613 33.95 69.45 -117.26
CA GLU A 613 33.53 68.66 -118.43
C GLU A 613 32.67 69.52 -119.37
N ASP A 614 31.67 70.23 -118.83
CA ASP A 614 30.81 71.17 -119.56
C ASP A 614 31.65 72.30 -120.22
N ALA A 615 32.63 72.84 -119.49
CA ALA A 615 33.54 73.86 -120.01
C ALA A 615 34.50 73.31 -121.08
N LYS A 616 34.93 72.04 -120.95
CA LYS A 616 35.71 71.34 -121.99
C LYS A 616 34.88 71.15 -123.25
N GLU A 617 33.63 70.71 -123.15
CA GLU A 617 32.73 70.60 -124.31
C GLU A 617 32.49 71.96 -124.98
N GLU A 618 32.38 73.04 -124.21
CA GLU A 618 32.27 74.40 -124.78
C GLU A 618 33.53 74.81 -125.55
N VAL A 619 34.71 74.49 -125.02
CA VAL A 619 35.99 74.70 -125.74
C VAL A 619 36.08 73.82 -126.99
N GLU A 620 35.65 72.56 -126.93
CA GLU A 620 35.60 71.67 -128.09
C GLU A 620 34.65 72.21 -129.17
N ARG A 621 33.43 72.64 -128.81
CA ARG A 621 32.48 73.31 -129.72
C ARG A 621 33.04 74.60 -130.34
N ASN A 622 33.72 75.43 -129.55
CA ASN A 622 34.37 76.65 -130.04
C ASN A 622 35.54 76.35 -130.98
N LEU A 623 36.27 75.27 -130.74
CA LEU A 623 37.40 74.83 -131.57
C LEU A 623 36.90 74.20 -132.88
N GLU A 624 35.83 73.41 -132.85
CA GLU A 624 35.10 72.94 -134.03
C GLU A 624 34.59 74.12 -134.88
N ALA A 625 33.97 75.13 -134.26
CA ALA A 625 33.52 76.34 -134.94
C ALA A 625 34.69 77.11 -135.60
N MET A 626 35.82 77.27 -134.90
CA MET A 626 37.02 77.88 -135.49
C MET A 626 37.63 77.03 -136.62
N THR A 627 37.56 75.70 -136.56
CA THR A 627 37.97 74.86 -137.69
C THR A 627 37.02 74.98 -138.87
N ALA A 628 35.71 75.14 -138.64
CA ALA A 628 34.74 75.39 -139.70
C ALA A 628 34.96 76.77 -140.36
N GLU A 629 35.19 77.84 -139.59
CA GLU A 629 35.57 79.15 -140.13
C GLU A 629 36.89 79.09 -140.92
N ARG A 630 37.90 78.37 -140.41
CA ARG A 630 39.16 78.14 -141.13
C ARG A 630 38.92 77.42 -142.46
N ASP A 631 38.08 76.40 -142.46
CA ASP A 631 37.80 75.59 -143.64
C ASP A 631 37.00 76.40 -144.67
N GLU A 632 36.02 77.20 -144.25
CA GLU A 632 35.32 78.17 -145.10
C GLU A 632 36.26 79.27 -145.65
N LEU A 633 37.22 79.75 -144.86
CA LEU A 633 38.23 80.71 -145.29
C LEU A 633 39.23 80.10 -146.29
N THR A 634 39.61 78.83 -146.14
CA THR A 634 40.48 78.14 -147.11
C THR A 634 39.74 77.80 -148.41
N GLU A 635 38.45 77.45 -148.35
CA GLU A 635 37.60 77.27 -149.54
C GLU A 635 37.44 78.59 -150.33
N LYS A 636 37.21 79.71 -149.63
CA LYS A 636 37.20 81.06 -150.25
C LYS A 636 38.54 81.40 -150.92
N LEU A 637 39.66 81.02 -150.32
CA LEU A 637 41.01 81.25 -150.87
C LEU A 637 41.30 80.41 -152.13
N GLN A 638 40.76 79.20 -152.22
CA GLN A 638 40.87 78.34 -153.41
C GLN A 638 39.97 78.78 -154.57
N SER A 639 38.95 79.60 -154.32
CA SER A 639 38.05 80.13 -155.35
C SER A 639 38.56 81.35 -156.13
N THR A 640 39.81 81.79 -155.87
CA THR A 640 40.39 83.04 -156.39
C THR A 640 41.64 82.87 -157.27
N GLU A 641 41.95 81.65 -157.72
CA GLU A 641 42.92 81.35 -158.79
C GLU A 641 42.22 80.94 -160.10
#